data_AF-A0A239EVH0-F1
#
_entry.id   AF-A0A239EVH0-F1
#
_cell.length_a   1.000
_cell.length_b   1.000
_cell.length_c   1.000
_cell.angle_alpha   90.00
_cell.angle_beta   90.00
_cell.angle_gamma   90.00
#
_symmetry.space_group_name_H-M   'P 1'
#
loop_
_entity.id
_entity.type
_entity.pdbx_description
1 polymer ?
#
loop_
_entity_poly.entity_id
_entity_poly.type
_entity_poly.pdbx_seq_one_letter_code
_entity_poly.pdbx_strand_id
1 'polypeptide(L)'
;MPLRWITALFIALGLGSGAQAQGLPDCGFGFEIDRQSSAFQSMLVDGEQKRGFWLSINRAPSDVKQVARHIGRLQVCLMTPDGQPRTLTRGGQTFTLDSPFLSNCTAALLPDNRLLTNAHCFCDPDLVRAGFTVVREARINFNYTSSDDTGAVLTYLVAPREVALDKDLDALLLQILGADANTDLGGHIPMKMMTRTEPNQELRMIHHPGADPQQYSTGTCQVHRRQSEIPDTRSPFRHSCESTGGSSGSLLLDARTLAVVALHNQGGLKPTGDSFNGGHKIALINQAFNLGFQELAPTGGDNRDGDADRALSDALLTAELTARVTALRGVISRFAGTEAAEKAQTAATRLETDLAQKDRNALAIARLDRAKSAKDTDTLRAMLQEFDGTALGFQVQLALFEVEAAQRVTESQANAALTAALLLTDPNAKMAALERITREHAAFPAARQATTALQRLRAASPAPKPPTTTPPVKTLLGMITSQQLDQMARKGGTQSDVIHRGHLNCGVSIGILGFSYSDDRGDWQGLDVDLCRAVAAAVLDNPNAVEFVPTTPATQFIALASGEVDLLGGNVSQDDVRGSGMTFLFPGVSVQDGVAMMVPRNLGVSSVKHLDGATVCLRPDTQAELALADYFSANNMFFEPVPTDTFDDSLQKYLSLGCDVLLGNRSDLASIRATETRPDDHRILPELLSSRPLGPVVRADDRNWADIVGGVLDAAKLAAKLNLSQDDLRFGAPASGVHPDLLGGTNLNLPDDFLLRVVRAVGNLEEMFKRNFDEDASVFLSPG
;
A
#
# COMPACT_ATOMS: atom_id res chain seq x y z
N MET A 1 -77.05 -26.10 -34.54
CA MET A 1 -77.39 -24.68 -34.80
C MET A 1 -77.25 -23.90 -33.50
N PRO A 2 -76.93 -22.59 -33.55
CA PRO A 2 -75.74 -22.03 -32.90
C PRO A 2 -76.02 -21.03 -31.76
N LEU A 3 -74.94 -20.64 -31.07
CA LEU A 3 -74.60 -19.28 -30.59
C LEU A 3 -75.65 -18.45 -29.78
N ARG A 4 -75.29 -18.11 -28.52
CA ARG A 4 -74.89 -16.75 -28.03
C ARG A 4 -75.74 -15.93 -27.00
N TRP A 5 -75.03 -15.55 -25.89
CA TRP A 5 -74.99 -14.27 -25.09
C TRP A 5 -76.22 -14.00 -24.16
N ILE A 6 -76.23 -13.34 -22.98
CA ILE A 6 -75.34 -12.40 -22.24
C ILE A 6 -75.84 -12.29 -20.75
N THR A 7 -74.90 -12.17 -19.79
CA THR A 7 -74.81 -11.36 -18.52
C THR A 7 -75.83 -11.31 -17.33
N ALA A 8 -75.19 -11.33 -16.13
CA ALA A 8 -75.44 -10.64 -14.82
C ALA A 8 -76.52 -11.23 -13.88
N LEU A 9 -76.27 -11.70 -12.64
CA LEU A 9 -75.50 -11.34 -11.41
C LEU A 9 -76.49 -10.96 -10.28
N PHE A 10 -76.47 -11.67 -9.13
CA PHE A 10 -76.51 -11.18 -7.72
C PHE A 10 -76.60 -12.38 -6.74
N ILE A 11 -75.49 -12.80 -6.12
CA ILE A 11 -75.07 -12.62 -4.69
C ILE A 11 -76.01 -13.27 -3.65
N ALA A 12 -75.55 -14.29 -2.89
CA ALA A 12 -75.09 -14.15 -1.49
C ALA A 12 -74.92 -15.50 -0.72
N LEU A 13 -73.90 -15.53 0.15
CA LEU A 13 -73.72 -16.34 1.38
C LEU A 13 -73.06 -17.73 1.29
N GLY A 14 -71.73 -17.75 1.48
CA GLY A 14 -71.16 -18.00 2.82
C GLY A 14 -70.75 -19.43 3.23
N LEU A 15 -69.43 -19.67 3.14
CA LEU A 15 -68.55 -20.52 3.99
C LEU A 15 -68.48 -22.05 3.77
N GLY A 16 -67.26 -22.49 3.42
CA GLY A 16 -66.84 -23.89 3.46
C GLY A 16 -65.55 -24.20 2.69
N SER A 17 -64.42 -23.62 3.10
CA SER A 17 -63.04 -24.12 2.90
C SER A 17 -62.67 -24.69 1.51
N GLY A 18 -62.24 -23.82 0.59
CA GLY A 18 -61.40 -24.20 -0.53
C GLY A 18 -59.93 -24.08 -0.14
N ALA A 19 -59.20 -25.19 -0.15
CA ALA A 19 -57.74 -25.15 -0.18
C ALA A 19 -57.31 -24.39 -1.44
N GLN A 20 -56.80 -23.17 -1.26
CA GLN A 20 -56.14 -22.45 -2.33
C GLN A 20 -54.86 -23.21 -2.66
N ALA A 21 -54.74 -23.70 -3.90
CA ALA A 21 -53.46 -24.06 -4.46
C ALA A 21 -52.58 -22.81 -4.41
N GLN A 22 -51.62 -22.79 -3.48
CA GLN A 22 -50.59 -21.75 -3.44
C GLN A 22 -49.81 -21.84 -4.76
N GLY A 23 -49.90 -20.80 -5.58
CA GLY A 23 -49.09 -20.69 -6.80
C GLY A 23 -47.62 -20.76 -6.43
N LEU A 24 -46.85 -21.58 -7.16
CA LEU A 24 -45.40 -21.69 -6.96
C LEU A 24 -44.76 -20.30 -7.15
N PRO A 25 -43.88 -19.85 -6.23
CA PRO A 25 -43.24 -18.52 -6.30
C PRO A 25 -42.52 -18.30 -7.63
N ASP A 26 -42.51 -17.07 -8.14
CA ASP A 26 -41.85 -16.71 -9.41
C ASP A 26 -40.32 -16.89 -9.31
N CYS A 27 -39.66 -17.24 -10.41
CA CYS A 27 -38.21 -17.54 -10.46
C CYS A 27 -37.31 -16.29 -10.27
N GLY A 28 -37.90 -15.09 -10.17
CA GLY A 28 -37.15 -13.85 -9.91
C GLY A 28 -36.17 -13.49 -11.03
N PHE A 29 -36.47 -13.85 -12.29
CA PHE A 29 -35.63 -13.46 -13.42
C PHE A 29 -35.62 -11.93 -13.56
N GLY A 30 -34.52 -11.29 -13.18
CA GLY A 30 -34.36 -9.85 -13.25
C GLY A 30 -32.90 -9.42 -13.46
N PHE A 31 -32.74 -8.17 -13.86
CA PHE A 31 -31.53 -7.41 -13.65
C PHE A 31 -31.83 -6.59 -12.40
N GLU A 32 -31.25 -6.94 -11.25
CA GLU A 32 -31.37 -6.06 -10.09
C GLU A 32 -30.70 -4.73 -10.45
N ILE A 33 -31.51 -3.70 -10.71
CA ILE A 33 -31.03 -2.31 -10.72
C ILE A 33 -30.91 -1.92 -9.25
N ASP A 34 -29.91 -2.48 -8.59
CA ASP A 34 -29.63 -2.13 -7.21
C ASP A 34 -28.81 -0.84 -7.22
N ARG A 35 -29.51 0.29 -7.08
CA ARG A 35 -28.87 1.61 -6.90
C ARG A 35 -28.05 1.71 -5.61
N GLN A 36 -28.14 0.71 -4.71
CA GLN A 36 -27.31 0.60 -3.51
C GLN A 36 -26.17 -0.41 -3.67
N SER A 37 -26.32 -1.48 -4.48
CA SER A 37 -25.19 -2.35 -4.82
C SER A 37 -24.32 -1.81 -5.94
N SER A 38 -24.75 -0.85 -6.76
CA SER A 38 -23.82 -0.17 -7.69
C SER A 38 -22.70 0.57 -6.95
N ALA A 39 -22.97 1.05 -5.73
CA ALA A 39 -21.97 1.64 -4.83
C ALA A 39 -21.16 0.59 -4.03
N PHE A 40 -21.73 -0.60 -3.79
CA PHE A 40 -21.04 -1.71 -3.13
C PHE A 40 -20.23 -2.59 -4.11
N GLN A 41 -20.59 -2.58 -5.40
CA GLN A 41 -19.89 -3.22 -6.52
C GLN A 41 -18.82 -2.30 -7.10
N SER A 42 -18.94 -0.97 -7.01
CA SER A 42 -17.77 -0.09 -7.16
C SER A 42 -16.76 -0.30 -6.02
N MET A 43 -17.21 -0.71 -4.83
CA MET A 43 -16.35 -1.16 -3.71
C MET A 43 -15.79 -2.60 -3.86
N LEU A 44 -16.26 -3.39 -4.83
CA LEU A 44 -15.63 -4.66 -5.24
C LEU A 44 -14.70 -4.48 -6.46
N VAL A 45 -14.42 -3.24 -6.86
CA VAL A 45 -13.31 -2.86 -7.76
C VAL A 45 -12.01 -2.73 -6.94
N ASP A 46 -11.74 -3.70 -6.07
CA ASP A 46 -10.40 -3.94 -5.50
C ASP A 46 -9.44 -4.57 -6.54
N GLY A 47 -9.90 -4.65 -7.80
CA GLY A 47 -9.16 -5.13 -8.95
C GLY A 47 -8.30 -4.06 -9.64
N GLU A 48 -8.65 -2.79 -9.57
CA GLU A 48 -7.96 -1.79 -10.42
C GLU A 48 -6.59 -1.32 -9.88
N GLN A 49 -6.22 -1.64 -8.64
CA GLN A 49 -4.87 -1.34 -8.10
C GLN A 49 -3.83 -2.45 -8.30
N LYS A 50 -4.17 -3.54 -8.99
CA LYS A 50 -3.20 -4.57 -9.42
C LYS A 50 -3.25 -4.67 -10.93
N ARG A 51 -2.10 -4.59 -11.59
CA ARG A 51 -1.98 -4.96 -13.02
C ARG A 51 -2.68 -6.31 -13.25
N GLY A 52 -3.82 -6.31 -13.96
CA GLY A 52 -4.50 -7.54 -14.39
C GLY A 52 -5.94 -7.76 -13.92
N PHE A 53 -6.85 -6.80 -14.12
CA PHE A 53 -8.27 -7.03 -13.84
C PHE A 53 -9.15 -6.74 -15.08
N TRP A 54 -10.31 -7.39 -15.09
CA TRP A 54 -11.30 -7.34 -16.17
C TRP A 54 -11.76 -5.92 -16.45
N LEU A 55 -12.07 -5.65 -17.72
CA LEU A 55 -12.69 -4.38 -18.10
C LEU A 55 -14.11 -4.62 -18.62
N SER A 56 -14.96 -3.61 -18.48
CA SER A 56 -16.25 -3.57 -19.16
C SER A 56 -16.08 -3.87 -20.65
N ILE A 57 -16.94 -4.71 -21.21
CA ILE A 57 -16.89 -5.05 -22.63
C ILE A 57 -17.01 -3.81 -23.55
N ASN A 58 -17.62 -2.74 -23.06
CA ASN A 58 -17.77 -1.50 -23.81
C ASN A 58 -16.41 -0.85 -24.14
N ARG A 59 -15.39 -1.11 -23.31
CA ARG A 59 -14.00 -0.66 -23.50
C ARG A 59 -13.18 -1.59 -24.40
N ALA A 60 -13.71 -2.76 -24.77
CA ALA A 60 -12.95 -3.74 -25.54
C ALA A 60 -12.68 -3.28 -26.99
N PRO A 61 -11.61 -3.79 -27.62
CA PRO A 61 -11.38 -3.68 -29.06
C PRO A 61 -12.59 -4.14 -29.89
N SER A 62 -12.71 -3.64 -31.13
CA SER A 62 -13.91 -3.85 -31.96
C SER A 62 -14.12 -5.31 -32.38
N ASP A 63 -13.06 -6.07 -32.56
CA ASP A 63 -13.05 -7.51 -32.82
C ASP A 63 -13.52 -8.32 -31.60
N VAL A 64 -13.05 -7.98 -30.40
CA VAL A 64 -13.51 -8.58 -29.14
C VAL A 64 -15.00 -8.28 -28.92
N LYS A 65 -15.44 -7.04 -29.17
CA LYS A 65 -16.87 -6.66 -29.09
C LYS A 65 -17.75 -7.42 -30.07
N GLN A 66 -17.24 -7.76 -31.26
CA GLN A 66 -18.00 -8.56 -32.21
C GLN A 66 -18.25 -9.97 -31.68
N VAL A 67 -17.25 -10.62 -31.10
CA VAL A 67 -17.41 -11.94 -30.48
C VAL A 67 -18.33 -11.86 -29.26
N ALA A 68 -18.18 -10.81 -28.45
CA ALA A 68 -18.91 -10.64 -27.19
C ALA A 68 -20.44 -10.54 -27.35
N ARG A 69 -20.93 -10.03 -28.48
CA ARG A 69 -22.36 -10.01 -28.82
C ARG A 69 -23.01 -11.40 -28.79
N HIS A 70 -22.22 -12.45 -29.00
CA HIS A 70 -22.66 -13.84 -29.02
C HIS A 70 -22.39 -14.57 -27.71
N ILE A 71 -22.01 -13.86 -26.65
CA ILE A 71 -21.78 -14.38 -25.31
C ILE A 71 -22.82 -13.74 -24.39
N GLY A 72 -23.53 -14.55 -23.61
CA GLY A 72 -24.64 -14.06 -22.81
C GLY A 72 -24.64 -14.58 -21.38
N ARG A 73 -25.40 -13.90 -20.52
CA ARG A 73 -25.65 -14.29 -19.12
C ARG A 73 -26.77 -15.32 -19.08
N LEU A 74 -26.41 -16.56 -18.79
CA LEU A 74 -27.31 -17.68 -18.62
C LEU A 74 -27.84 -17.71 -17.19
N GLN A 75 -29.15 -17.77 -17.03
CA GLN A 75 -29.83 -17.84 -15.75
C GLN A 75 -30.70 -19.09 -15.69
N VAL A 76 -30.53 -19.92 -14.68
CA VAL A 76 -31.18 -21.22 -14.54
C VAL A 76 -31.94 -21.28 -13.21
N CYS A 77 -33.25 -21.40 -13.29
CA CYS A 77 -34.12 -21.51 -12.12
C CYS A 77 -34.22 -22.97 -11.67
N LEU A 78 -33.51 -23.29 -10.59
CA LEU A 78 -33.44 -24.61 -10.00
C LEU A 78 -34.40 -24.71 -8.81
N MET A 79 -35.11 -25.83 -8.70
CA MET A 79 -36.09 -26.07 -7.65
C MET A 79 -35.91 -27.44 -7.01
N THR A 80 -36.31 -27.51 -5.74
CA THR A 80 -36.53 -28.78 -5.05
C THR A 80 -37.92 -29.32 -5.41
N PRO A 81 -38.10 -30.65 -5.48
CA PRO A 81 -39.39 -31.23 -5.83
C PRO A 81 -40.55 -30.85 -4.89
N ASP A 82 -40.24 -30.56 -3.63
CA ASP A 82 -41.21 -30.12 -2.60
C ASP A 82 -41.29 -28.59 -2.44
N GLY A 83 -40.52 -27.84 -3.23
CA GLY A 83 -40.45 -26.38 -3.18
C GLY A 83 -39.84 -25.82 -1.90
N GLN A 84 -39.25 -26.64 -1.03
CA GLN A 84 -38.69 -26.20 0.25
C GLN A 84 -37.20 -25.82 0.12
N PRO A 85 -36.70 -24.85 0.89
CA PRO A 85 -35.28 -24.53 0.97
C PRO A 85 -34.40 -25.73 1.37
N ARG A 86 -33.11 -25.66 1.03
CA ARG A 86 -32.13 -26.71 1.35
C ARG A 86 -30.82 -26.13 1.83
N THR A 87 -30.23 -26.79 2.81
CA THR A 87 -28.91 -26.45 3.35
C THR A 87 -27.83 -27.28 2.67
N LEU A 88 -26.76 -26.64 2.22
CA LEU A 88 -25.60 -27.27 1.64
C LEU A 88 -24.30 -26.77 2.27
N THR A 89 -23.28 -27.62 2.20
CA THR A 89 -21.94 -27.34 2.72
C THR A 89 -20.93 -27.38 1.58
N ARG A 90 -20.22 -26.28 1.34
CA ARG A 90 -19.16 -26.16 0.32
C ARG A 90 -17.94 -25.47 0.94
N GLY A 91 -16.76 -26.05 0.79
CA GLY A 91 -15.52 -25.47 1.34
C GLY A 91 -15.49 -25.31 2.86
N GLY A 92 -16.28 -26.07 3.62
CA GLY A 92 -16.39 -25.97 5.08
C GLY A 92 -17.39 -24.92 5.59
N GLN A 93 -18.02 -24.16 4.69
CA GLN A 93 -19.10 -23.22 5.01
C GLN A 93 -20.45 -23.84 4.68
N THR A 94 -21.45 -23.58 5.53
CA THR A 94 -22.82 -24.08 5.36
C THR A 94 -23.76 -22.92 5.07
N PHE A 95 -24.56 -23.05 4.01
CA PHE A 95 -25.50 -22.03 3.56
C PHE A 95 -26.83 -22.67 3.17
N THR A 96 -27.92 -21.93 3.35
CA THR A 96 -29.28 -22.36 2.98
C THR A 96 -29.69 -21.62 1.73
N LEU A 97 -30.11 -22.37 0.71
CA LEU A 97 -30.64 -21.84 -0.53
C LEU A 97 -32.16 -22.02 -0.55
N ASP A 98 -32.86 -20.96 -0.95
CA ASP A 98 -34.30 -20.99 -1.20
C ASP A 98 -34.64 -21.83 -2.43
N SER A 99 -35.88 -22.29 -2.53
CA SER A 99 -36.42 -22.90 -3.75
C SER A 99 -37.61 -22.08 -4.23
N PRO A 100 -37.56 -21.45 -5.42
CA PRO A 100 -36.51 -21.56 -6.44
C PRO A 100 -35.19 -20.85 -6.10
N PHE A 101 -34.07 -21.42 -6.57
CA PHE A 101 -32.73 -20.84 -6.56
C PHE A 101 -32.30 -20.47 -7.99
N LEU A 102 -31.71 -19.30 -8.18
CA LEU A 102 -31.25 -18.84 -9.48
C LEU A 102 -29.73 -19.03 -9.62
N SER A 103 -29.33 -19.96 -10.50
CA SER A 103 -27.94 -20.15 -10.88
C SER A 103 -27.59 -19.23 -12.06
N ASN A 104 -26.47 -18.51 -11.97
CA ASN A 104 -25.97 -17.64 -13.03
C ASN A 104 -24.67 -18.22 -13.62
N CYS A 105 -24.59 -18.25 -14.94
CA CYS A 105 -23.45 -18.71 -15.72
C CYS A 105 -23.26 -17.86 -16.98
N THR A 106 -22.19 -18.13 -17.71
CA THR A 106 -21.94 -17.60 -19.05
C THR A 106 -22.21 -18.70 -20.08
N ALA A 107 -22.77 -18.33 -21.24
CA ALA A 107 -22.93 -19.25 -22.36
C ALA A 107 -22.60 -18.57 -23.69
N ALA A 108 -22.09 -19.35 -24.63
CA ALA A 108 -21.77 -18.90 -25.98
C ALA A 108 -22.79 -19.42 -27.00
N LEU A 109 -23.27 -18.51 -27.86
CA LEU A 109 -24.18 -18.82 -28.96
C LEU A 109 -23.42 -19.46 -30.12
N LEU A 110 -23.85 -20.66 -30.48
CA LEU A 110 -23.41 -21.46 -31.61
C LEU A 110 -24.43 -21.38 -32.76
N PRO A 111 -24.11 -21.93 -33.95
CA PRO A 111 -25.11 -22.11 -35.00
C PRO A 111 -26.35 -22.89 -34.54
N ASP A 112 -27.47 -22.65 -35.21
CA ASP A 112 -28.76 -23.33 -35.00
C ASP A 112 -29.41 -23.06 -33.64
N ASN A 113 -29.18 -21.88 -33.08
CA ASN A 113 -29.70 -21.44 -31.77
C ASN A 113 -29.27 -22.32 -30.61
N ARG A 114 -28.08 -22.92 -30.73
CA ARG A 114 -27.49 -23.76 -29.70
C ARG A 114 -26.61 -22.93 -28.77
N LEU A 115 -26.57 -23.30 -27.50
CA LEU A 115 -25.72 -22.66 -26.49
C LEU A 115 -24.73 -23.66 -25.93
N LEU A 116 -23.46 -23.27 -25.83
CA LEU A 116 -22.44 -24.03 -25.11
C LEU A 116 -22.15 -23.38 -23.75
N THR A 117 -22.17 -24.18 -22.69
CA THR A 117 -21.85 -23.77 -21.31
C THR A 117 -21.36 -24.99 -20.50
N ASN A 118 -21.14 -24.84 -19.19
CA ASN A 118 -20.79 -25.98 -18.34
C ASN A 118 -21.98 -26.83 -17.91
N ALA A 119 -21.74 -28.12 -17.67
CA ALA A 119 -22.75 -29.04 -17.14
C ALA A 119 -23.20 -28.67 -15.74
N HIS A 120 -22.27 -28.22 -14.88
CA HIS A 120 -22.61 -27.83 -13.52
C HIS A 120 -23.51 -26.58 -13.44
N CYS A 121 -23.69 -25.81 -14.53
CA CYS A 121 -24.65 -24.70 -14.55
C CYS A 121 -26.11 -25.16 -14.37
N PHE A 122 -26.43 -26.38 -14.82
CA PHE A 122 -27.74 -27.01 -14.68
C PHE A 122 -27.75 -28.12 -13.63
N CYS A 123 -26.64 -28.85 -13.53
CA CYS A 123 -26.54 -30.10 -12.77
C CYS A 123 -25.34 -30.08 -11.81
N ASP A 124 -25.15 -28.98 -11.05
CA ASP A 124 -24.10 -28.92 -10.03
C ASP A 124 -24.26 -30.09 -9.03
N PRO A 125 -23.24 -30.94 -8.83
CA PRO A 125 -23.36 -32.11 -7.96
C PRO A 125 -23.72 -31.79 -6.51
N ASP A 126 -23.28 -30.64 -5.97
CA ASP A 126 -23.64 -30.20 -4.61
C ASP A 126 -25.13 -29.81 -4.55
N LEU A 127 -25.61 -29.06 -5.54
CA LEU A 127 -27.03 -28.65 -5.62
C LEU A 127 -27.95 -29.86 -5.81
N VAL A 128 -27.56 -30.80 -6.67
CA VAL A 128 -28.31 -32.05 -6.89
C VAL A 128 -28.36 -32.88 -5.61
N ARG A 129 -27.24 -33.00 -4.87
CA ARG A 129 -27.21 -33.67 -3.56
C ARG A 129 -28.09 -32.98 -2.53
N ALA A 130 -28.15 -31.65 -2.54
CA ALA A 130 -29.03 -30.87 -1.68
C ALA A 130 -30.52 -31.02 -2.07
N GLY A 131 -30.82 -31.51 -3.27
CA GLY A 131 -32.18 -31.82 -3.74
C GLY A 131 -32.72 -30.88 -4.82
N PHE A 132 -31.92 -29.91 -5.28
CA PHE A 132 -32.26 -29.08 -6.44
C PHE A 132 -32.10 -29.89 -7.73
N THR A 133 -33.18 -30.54 -8.13
CA THR A 133 -33.21 -31.53 -9.23
C THR A 133 -34.15 -31.15 -10.36
N VAL A 134 -34.90 -30.06 -10.19
CA VAL A 134 -35.89 -29.58 -11.17
C VAL A 134 -35.40 -28.27 -11.76
N VAL A 135 -35.16 -28.26 -13.08
CA VAL A 135 -34.97 -27.01 -13.83
C VAL A 135 -36.36 -26.53 -14.25
N ARG A 136 -36.86 -25.48 -13.59
CA ARG A 136 -38.19 -24.92 -13.90
C ARG A 136 -38.16 -24.12 -15.19
N GLU A 137 -37.15 -23.28 -15.34
CA GLU A 137 -37.00 -22.38 -16.48
C GLU A 137 -35.53 -21.95 -16.60
N ALA A 138 -35.09 -21.69 -17.82
CA ALA A 138 -33.77 -21.11 -18.09
C ALA A 138 -33.89 -20.00 -19.13
N ARG A 139 -33.09 -18.94 -18.96
CA ARG A 139 -33.05 -17.77 -19.85
C ARG A 139 -31.61 -17.39 -20.17
N ILE A 140 -31.37 -16.92 -21.38
CA ILE A 140 -30.10 -16.34 -21.80
C ILE A 140 -30.31 -14.87 -22.13
N ASN A 141 -29.42 -14.01 -21.64
CA ASN A 141 -29.48 -12.56 -21.85
C ASN A 141 -28.23 -12.11 -22.60
N PHE A 142 -28.40 -11.65 -23.84
CA PHE A 142 -27.34 -11.06 -24.65
C PHE A 142 -27.35 -9.54 -24.55
N ASN A 143 -26.23 -8.89 -24.86
CA ASN A 143 -26.04 -7.44 -24.80
C ASN A 143 -26.25 -6.82 -23.40
N TYR A 144 -26.14 -7.62 -22.33
CA TYR A 144 -26.11 -7.09 -20.97
C TYR A 144 -24.71 -6.54 -20.67
N THR A 145 -24.44 -5.30 -21.08
CA THR A 145 -23.10 -4.67 -21.03
C THR A 145 -22.98 -3.52 -20.01
N SER A 146 -24.09 -3.07 -19.43
CA SER A 146 -24.14 -2.10 -18.34
C SER A 146 -25.28 -2.43 -17.37
N SER A 147 -25.08 -2.12 -16.08
CA SER A 147 -26.14 -2.19 -15.05
C SER A 147 -27.16 -1.06 -15.21
N ASP A 148 -26.71 0.07 -15.77
CA ASP A 148 -27.49 1.31 -15.84
C ASP A 148 -28.38 1.38 -17.08
N ASP A 149 -28.09 0.55 -18.09
CA ASP A 149 -28.85 0.46 -19.33
C ASP A 149 -29.11 -1.00 -19.71
N THR A 150 -30.31 -1.46 -19.39
CA THR A 150 -30.81 -2.79 -19.77
C THR A 150 -31.71 -2.75 -21.01
N GLY A 151 -31.89 -1.57 -21.64
CA GLY A 151 -32.80 -1.38 -22.77
C GLY A 151 -32.38 -2.11 -24.04
N ALA A 152 -31.08 -2.42 -24.17
CA ALA A 152 -30.51 -3.17 -25.29
C ALA A 152 -30.45 -4.69 -25.06
N VAL A 153 -30.87 -5.18 -23.90
CA VAL A 153 -30.74 -6.59 -23.54
C VAL A 153 -31.75 -7.45 -24.29
N LEU A 154 -31.25 -8.52 -24.92
CA LEU A 154 -32.06 -9.48 -25.64
C LEU A 154 -32.16 -10.78 -24.83
N THR A 155 -33.36 -11.07 -24.33
CA THR A 155 -33.63 -12.25 -23.49
C THR A 155 -34.35 -13.32 -24.28
N TYR A 156 -33.84 -14.55 -24.22
CA TYR A 156 -34.44 -15.72 -24.86
C TYR A 156 -34.70 -16.83 -23.84
N LEU A 157 -35.77 -17.60 -24.08
CA LEU A 157 -36.04 -18.82 -23.32
C LEU A 157 -35.10 -19.93 -23.79
N VAL A 158 -34.57 -20.69 -22.84
CA VAL A 158 -33.70 -21.83 -23.09
C VAL A 158 -34.43 -23.10 -22.68
N ALA A 159 -34.31 -24.14 -23.51
CA ALA A 159 -34.89 -25.43 -23.21
C ALA A 159 -34.33 -25.95 -21.88
N PRO A 160 -35.18 -26.38 -20.92
CA PRO A 160 -34.72 -26.88 -19.63
C PRO A 160 -34.04 -28.25 -19.72
N ARG A 161 -34.04 -28.85 -20.91
CA ARG A 161 -33.42 -30.15 -21.21
C ARG A 161 -32.23 -29.97 -22.13
N GLU A 162 -31.17 -30.69 -21.83
CA GLU A 162 -29.95 -30.74 -22.61
C GLU A 162 -30.15 -31.35 -24.02
N VAL A 163 -29.47 -30.76 -25.00
CA VAL A 163 -29.27 -31.34 -26.33
C VAL A 163 -28.17 -32.40 -26.25
N ALA A 164 -27.09 -32.08 -25.54
CA ALA A 164 -25.99 -32.99 -25.23
C ALA A 164 -25.33 -32.60 -23.91
N LEU A 165 -24.82 -33.59 -23.18
CA LEU A 165 -24.17 -33.42 -21.88
C LEU A 165 -22.97 -34.37 -21.79
N ASP A 166 -21.83 -33.84 -21.36
CA ASP A 166 -20.65 -34.61 -21.01
C ASP A 166 -20.16 -34.15 -19.63
N LYS A 167 -20.23 -35.05 -18.64
CA LYS A 167 -19.89 -34.73 -17.25
C LYS A 167 -18.38 -34.70 -17.01
N ASP A 168 -17.60 -35.45 -17.78
CA ASP A 168 -16.15 -35.52 -17.63
C ASP A 168 -15.45 -34.31 -18.25
N LEU A 169 -16.09 -33.74 -19.29
CA LEU A 169 -15.69 -32.47 -19.90
C LEU A 169 -16.38 -31.25 -19.29
N ASP A 170 -17.26 -31.48 -18.31
CA ASP A 170 -18.13 -30.47 -17.70
C ASP A 170 -18.75 -29.54 -18.75
N ALA A 171 -19.31 -30.12 -19.81
CA ALA A 171 -19.81 -29.40 -20.97
C ALA A 171 -21.28 -29.73 -21.22
N LEU A 172 -22.03 -28.72 -21.64
CA LEU A 172 -23.47 -28.79 -21.85
C LEU A 172 -23.86 -28.01 -23.11
N LEU A 173 -24.64 -28.68 -23.96
CA LEU A 173 -25.23 -28.09 -25.15
C LEU A 173 -26.73 -27.91 -24.91
N LEU A 174 -27.23 -26.69 -25.07
CA LEU A 174 -28.62 -26.32 -24.87
C LEU A 174 -29.22 -25.74 -26.16
N GLN A 175 -30.55 -25.57 -26.18
CA GLN A 175 -31.29 -25.01 -27.31
C GLN A 175 -32.08 -23.79 -26.86
N ILE A 176 -31.96 -22.67 -27.57
CA ILE A 176 -32.88 -21.53 -27.43
C ILE A 176 -34.22 -21.88 -28.10
N LEU A 177 -35.31 -21.51 -27.43
CA LEU A 177 -36.68 -21.73 -27.88
C LEU A 177 -37.27 -20.45 -28.49
N GLY A 178 -38.02 -20.61 -29.57
CA GLY A 178 -38.79 -19.52 -30.17
C GLY A 178 -37.97 -18.69 -31.15
N ALA A 179 -37.67 -17.44 -30.78
CA ALA A 179 -37.00 -16.47 -31.65
C ALA A 179 -35.58 -16.92 -32.05
N ASP A 180 -35.16 -16.49 -33.24
CA ASP A 180 -33.88 -16.89 -33.81
C ASP A 180 -32.76 -15.93 -33.36
N ALA A 181 -32.15 -16.24 -32.22
CA ALA A 181 -31.07 -15.46 -31.64
C ALA A 181 -29.86 -15.31 -32.58
N ASN A 182 -29.57 -16.31 -33.42
CA ASN A 182 -28.51 -16.17 -34.43
C ASN A 182 -28.83 -15.06 -35.43
N THR A 183 -30.07 -15.00 -35.91
CA THR A 183 -30.52 -13.94 -36.82
C THR A 183 -30.51 -12.58 -36.11
N ASP A 184 -31.08 -12.50 -34.90
CA ASP A 184 -31.24 -11.26 -34.14
C ASP A 184 -29.89 -10.63 -33.75
N LEU A 185 -28.88 -11.46 -33.46
CA LEU A 185 -27.53 -11.00 -33.09
C LEU A 185 -26.59 -10.89 -34.30
N GLY A 186 -27.04 -11.26 -35.49
CA GLY A 186 -26.24 -11.23 -36.71
C GLY A 186 -25.15 -12.31 -36.79
N GLY A 187 -25.32 -13.44 -36.09
CA GLY A 187 -24.43 -14.59 -36.19
C GLY A 187 -24.29 -15.42 -34.91
N HIS A 188 -23.10 -15.99 -34.75
CA HIS A 188 -22.67 -16.79 -33.61
C HIS A 188 -21.17 -16.53 -33.37
N ILE A 189 -20.60 -17.08 -32.31
CA ILE A 189 -19.15 -16.99 -32.07
C ILE A 189 -18.35 -17.52 -33.28
N PRO A 190 -17.09 -17.10 -33.48
CA PRO A 190 -16.24 -17.68 -34.51
C PRO A 190 -16.12 -19.21 -34.33
N MET A 191 -16.53 -19.99 -35.34
CA MET A 191 -16.39 -21.46 -35.34
C MET A 191 -14.96 -21.89 -35.71
N LYS A 192 -13.97 -21.24 -35.08
CA LYS A 192 -12.55 -21.49 -35.22
C LYS A 192 -11.98 -21.89 -33.86
N MET A 193 -11.14 -22.92 -33.85
CA MET A 193 -10.48 -23.39 -32.64
C MET A 193 -8.98 -23.55 -32.82
N MET A 194 -8.25 -23.49 -31.71
CA MET A 194 -6.85 -23.87 -31.62
C MET A 194 -6.72 -25.09 -30.71
N THR A 195 -6.03 -26.11 -31.22
CA THR A 195 -5.81 -27.37 -30.49
C THR A 195 -4.50 -27.36 -29.69
N ARG A 196 -3.51 -26.59 -30.18
CA ARG A 196 -2.19 -26.44 -29.57
C ARG A 196 -2.08 -25.08 -28.91
N THR A 197 -1.52 -25.09 -27.71
CA THR A 197 -1.28 -23.89 -26.92
C THR A 197 0.08 -23.94 -26.26
N GLU A 198 0.75 -22.81 -26.18
CA GLU A 198 2.04 -22.68 -25.51
C GLU A 198 1.87 -22.12 -24.08
N PRO A 199 2.72 -22.51 -23.13
CA PRO A 199 2.84 -21.84 -21.84
C PRO A 199 2.92 -20.30 -21.98
N ASN A 200 2.18 -19.58 -21.15
CA ASN A 200 2.09 -18.10 -21.14
C ASN A 200 1.54 -17.46 -22.43
N GLN A 201 0.94 -18.25 -23.33
CA GLN A 201 0.19 -17.69 -24.45
C GLN A 201 -0.97 -16.84 -23.93
N GLU A 202 -1.07 -15.60 -24.39
CA GLU A 202 -2.12 -14.66 -23.97
C GLU A 202 -3.50 -15.15 -24.44
N LEU A 203 -4.47 -15.06 -23.54
CA LEU A 203 -5.86 -15.45 -23.75
C LEU A 203 -6.79 -14.26 -23.52
N ARG A 204 -7.98 -14.35 -24.11
CA ARG A 204 -9.11 -13.46 -23.85
C ARG A 204 -10.27 -14.31 -23.36
N MET A 205 -10.78 -13.97 -22.19
CA MET A 205 -12.03 -14.52 -21.65
C MET A 205 -13.07 -13.41 -21.65
N ILE A 206 -14.24 -13.68 -22.22
CA ILE A 206 -15.40 -12.78 -22.20
C ILE A 206 -16.50 -13.49 -21.40
N HIS A 207 -17.03 -12.82 -20.38
CA HIS A 207 -17.84 -13.48 -19.36
C HIS A 207 -18.73 -12.52 -18.55
N HIS A 208 -19.58 -13.09 -17.71
CA HIS A 208 -20.41 -12.40 -16.73
C HIS A 208 -19.98 -12.74 -15.30
N PRO A 209 -18.86 -12.17 -14.80
CA PRO A 209 -18.43 -12.37 -13.42
C PRO A 209 -19.50 -11.83 -12.46
N GLY A 210 -19.74 -12.49 -11.34
CA GLY A 210 -20.75 -12.10 -10.35
C GLY A 210 -22.22 -12.10 -10.82
N ALA A 211 -22.51 -12.53 -12.06
CA ALA A 211 -23.76 -12.22 -12.78
C ALA A 211 -23.91 -10.73 -13.18
N ASP A 212 -22.82 -9.96 -13.11
CA ASP A 212 -22.70 -8.55 -13.47
C ASP A 212 -22.69 -8.36 -15.01
N PRO A 213 -22.71 -7.10 -15.50
CA PRO A 213 -22.60 -6.83 -16.92
C PRO A 213 -21.35 -7.45 -17.54
N GLN A 214 -21.41 -7.70 -18.84
CA GLN A 214 -20.37 -8.40 -19.58
C GLN A 214 -19.01 -7.71 -19.46
N GLN A 215 -17.98 -8.49 -19.13
CA GLN A 215 -16.61 -8.06 -18.98
C GLN A 215 -15.69 -8.91 -19.86
N TYR A 216 -14.44 -8.45 -20.03
CA TYR A 216 -13.40 -9.23 -20.70
C TYR A 216 -12.05 -9.11 -19.98
N SER A 217 -11.23 -10.14 -20.08
CA SER A 217 -9.89 -10.17 -19.48
C SER A 217 -8.86 -9.32 -20.24
N THR A 218 -7.91 -8.71 -19.53
CA THR A 218 -6.84 -7.89 -20.10
C THR A 218 -5.47 -8.47 -19.76
N GLY A 219 -4.54 -8.56 -20.72
CA GLY A 219 -3.07 -8.70 -20.58
C GLY A 219 -2.44 -9.71 -19.59
N THR A 220 -3.23 -10.44 -18.83
CA THR A 220 -2.85 -11.23 -17.65
C THR A 220 -3.52 -12.60 -17.65
N CYS A 221 -4.69 -12.70 -18.30
CA CYS A 221 -5.26 -13.96 -18.73
C CYS A 221 -4.37 -14.62 -19.77
N GLN A 222 -3.79 -15.76 -19.39
CA GLN A 222 -2.87 -16.51 -20.22
C GLN A 222 -2.94 -18.01 -19.92
N VAL A 223 -2.43 -18.83 -20.83
CA VAL A 223 -2.19 -20.25 -20.61
C VAL A 223 -1.21 -20.41 -19.45
N HIS A 224 -1.55 -21.21 -18.45
CA HIS A 224 -0.70 -21.35 -17.28
C HIS A 224 0.59 -22.08 -17.65
N ARG A 225 1.72 -21.68 -17.06
CA ARG A 225 3.05 -22.25 -17.38
C ARG A 225 3.13 -23.78 -17.25
N ARG A 226 2.38 -24.34 -16.30
CA ARG A 226 2.26 -25.79 -16.05
C ARG A 226 1.24 -26.51 -16.92
N GLN A 227 0.67 -25.86 -17.93
CA GLN A 227 -0.14 -26.54 -18.93
C GLN A 227 0.68 -27.58 -19.70
N SER A 228 1.98 -27.34 -19.87
CA SER A 228 2.94 -28.27 -20.48
C SER A 228 3.06 -29.63 -19.76
N GLU A 229 2.62 -29.73 -18.50
CA GLU A 229 2.58 -30.99 -17.75
C GLU A 229 1.40 -31.90 -18.15
N ILE A 230 0.43 -31.36 -18.89
CA ILE A 230 -0.77 -32.08 -19.31
C ILE A 230 -0.61 -32.43 -20.78
N PRO A 231 -0.53 -33.73 -21.14
CA PRO A 231 -0.51 -34.16 -22.53
C PRO A 231 -1.63 -33.55 -23.37
N ASP A 232 -1.34 -33.26 -24.64
CA ASP A 232 -2.31 -32.66 -25.57
C ASP A 232 -3.61 -33.46 -25.69
N THR A 233 -3.50 -34.79 -25.56
CA THR A 233 -4.63 -35.74 -25.61
C THR A 233 -5.56 -35.69 -24.40
N ARG A 234 -5.15 -35.08 -23.28
CA ARG A 234 -6.00 -34.95 -22.09
C ARG A 234 -6.74 -33.62 -22.09
N SER A 235 -7.99 -33.66 -21.64
CA SER A 235 -8.90 -32.52 -21.60
C SER A 235 -8.53 -31.37 -20.68
N PRO A 236 -7.99 -31.60 -19.45
CA PRO A 236 -7.75 -30.52 -18.53
C PRO A 236 -6.89 -29.41 -19.11
N PHE A 237 -7.32 -28.19 -18.88
CA PHE A 237 -6.69 -26.96 -19.33
C PHE A 237 -6.45 -26.05 -18.14
N ARG A 238 -5.22 -25.56 -18.01
CA ARG A 238 -4.77 -24.68 -16.93
C ARG A 238 -4.55 -23.29 -17.51
N HIS A 239 -5.12 -22.29 -16.86
CA HIS A 239 -4.95 -20.89 -17.25
C HIS A 239 -4.89 -20.00 -16.01
N SER A 240 -4.37 -18.79 -16.20
CA SER A 240 -4.21 -17.78 -15.15
C SER A 240 -5.16 -16.61 -15.31
N CYS A 241 -6.25 -16.78 -16.06
CA CYS A 241 -7.27 -15.74 -16.15
C CYS A 241 -7.90 -15.57 -14.77
N GLU A 242 -8.35 -14.38 -14.46
CA GLU A 242 -9.11 -14.13 -13.24
C GLU A 242 -10.42 -14.96 -13.31
N SER A 243 -11.18 -15.17 -12.23
CA SER A 243 -12.53 -15.79 -12.29
C SER A 243 -13.33 -15.57 -11.00
N THR A 244 -14.62 -15.27 -11.13
CA THR A 244 -15.62 -15.26 -10.04
C THR A 244 -16.87 -16.04 -10.44
N GLY A 245 -17.78 -16.32 -9.50
CA GLY A 245 -19.05 -17.02 -9.79
C GLY A 245 -19.80 -16.35 -10.95
N GLY A 246 -20.44 -17.13 -11.84
CA GLY A 246 -21.00 -16.61 -13.10
C GLY A 246 -20.07 -16.72 -14.32
N SER A 247 -18.75 -16.84 -14.11
CA SER A 247 -17.77 -17.04 -15.19
C SER A 247 -17.81 -18.46 -15.78
N SER A 248 -18.41 -19.44 -15.09
CA SER A 248 -18.57 -20.79 -15.60
C SER A 248 -19.24 -20.80 -16.97
N GLY A 249 -18.67 -21.53 -17.91
CA GLY A 249 -19.15 -21.67 -19.28
C GLY A 249 -18.57 -20.64 -20.25
N SER A 250 -17.66 -19.78 -19.78
CA SER A 250 -16.96 -18.82 -20.63
C SER A 250 -15.93 -19.50 -21.52
N LEU A 251 -15.83 -19.06 -22.76
CA LEU A 251 -14.79 -19.52 -23.67
C LEU A 251 -13.49 -18.77 -23.42
N LEU A 252 -12.39 -19.52 -23.43
CA LEU A 252 -11.04 -18.98 -23.49
C LEU A 252 -10.66 -18.87 -24.96
N LEU A 253 -10.36 -17.66 -25.41
CA LEU A 253 -9.99 -17.33 -26.78
C LEU A 253 -8.50 -17.01 -26.84
N ASP A 254 -7.82 -17.38 -27.93
CA ASP A 254 -6.46 -16.86 -28.18
C ASP A 254 -6.53 -15.35 -28.41
N ALA A 255 -5.65 -14.58 -27.75
CA ALA A 255 -5.76 -13.12 -27.76
C ALA A 255 -5.48 -12.47 -29.12
N ARG A 256 -4.79 -13.18 -30.05
CA ARG A 256 -4.41 -12.65 -31.36
C ARG A 256 -5.41 -13.02 -32.45
N THR A 257 -5.95 -14.23 -32.39
CA THR A 257 -6.79 -14.82 -33.44
C THR A 257 -8.26 -14.90 -33.05
N LEU A 258 -8.57 -14.74 -31.75
CA LEU A 258 -9.89 -14.96 -31.15
C LEU A 258 -10.46 -16.36 -31.40
N ALA A 259 -9.60 -17.32 -31.74
CA ALA A 259 -9.97 -18.71 -31.88
C ALA A 259 -10.22 -19.32 -30.50
N VAL A 260 -11.22 -20.20 -30.41
CA VAL A 260 -11.55 -20.85 -29.15
C VAL A 260 -10.46 -21.87 -28.79
N VAL A 261 -10.03 -21.85 -27.54
CA VAL A 261 -8.98 -22.71 -27.00
C VAL A 261 -9.57 -23.71 -26.00
N ALA A 262 -10.40 -23.24 -25.08
CA ALA A 262 -10.95 -24.05 -24.00
C ALA A 262 -12.25 -23.46 -23.45
N LEU A 263 -12.98 -24.26 -22.68
CA LEU A 263 -14.14 -23.87 -21.88
C LEU A 263 -13.70 -23.75 -20.42
N HIS A 264 -13.80 -22.55 -19.84
CA HIS A 264 -13.52 -22.31 -18.43
C HIS A 264 -14.58 -22.97 -17.55
N ASN A 265 -14.17 -23.61 -16.45
CA ASN A 265 -15.11 -24.27 -15.53
C ASN A 265 -14.82 -24.13 -14.04
N GLN A 266 -13.61 -23.73 -13.65
CA GLN A 266 -13.24 -23.64 -12.25
C GLN A 266 -12.27 -22.49 -11.96
N GLY A 267 -12.62 -21.64 -11.01
CA GLY A 267 -11.69 -20.70 -10.38
C GLY A 267 -10.79 -21.40 -9.36
N GLY A 268 -9.54 -20.97 -9.25
CA GLY A 268 -8.54 -21.63 -8.39
C GLY A 268 -7.31 -20.80 -8.05
N LEU A 269 -7.22 -19.54 -8.50
CA LEU A 269 -6.11 -18.65 -8.17
C LEU A 269 -6.08 -18.32 -6.67
N LYS A 270 -4.93 -18.52 -6.04
CA LYS A 270 -4.63 -18.18 -4.65
C LYS A 270 -3.61 -17.04 -4.61
N PRO A 271 -3.65 -16.14 -3.61
CA PRO A 271 -2.65 -15.09 -3.45
C PRO A 271 -1.22 -15.59 -3.25
N THR A 272 -1.04 -16.86 -2.85
CA THR A 272 0.26 -17.50 -2.63
C THR A 272 0.36 -18.84 -3.36
N GLY A 273 1.51 -19.09 -4.00
CA GLY A 273 1.82 -20.36 -4.68
C GLY A 273 1.55 -20.35 -6.19
N ASP A 274 1.74 -21.51 -6.83
CA ASP A 274 1.61 -21.72 -8.27
C ASP A 274 0.23 -22.31 -8.61
N SER A 275 -0.81 -21.56 -8.23
CA SER A 275 -2.21 -21.91 -8.44
C SER A 275 -2.69 -21.52 -9.85
N PHE A 276 -3.68 -22.24 -10.37
CA PHE A 276 -4.26 -22.01 -11.69
C PHE A 276 -5.79 -22.18 -11.66
N ASN A 277 -6.46 -21.60 -12.64
CA ASN A 277 -7.83 -21.93 -12.98
C ASN A 277 -7.91 -23.19 -13.85
N GLY A 278 -9.07 -23.84 -13.78
CA GLY A 278 -9.42 -25.02 -14.56
C GLY A 278 -10.32 -24.71 -15.74
N GLY A 279 -10.15 -25.51 -16.79
CA GLY A 279 -11.04 -25.59 -17.94
C GLY A 279 -10.84 -26.91 -18.69
N HIS A 280 -11.58 -27.06 -19.79
CA HIS A 280 -11.50 -28.21 -20.69
C HIS A 280 -11.20 -27.76 -22.12
N LYS A 281 -10.24 -28.41 -22.77
CA LYS A 281 -9.82 -28.08 -24.15
C LYS A 281 -11.01 -28.18 -25.11
N ILE A 282 -11.22 -27.15 -25.92
CA ILE A 282 -12.38 -27.09 -26.82
C ILE A 282 -12.34 -28.20 -27.87
N ALA A 283 -11.16 -28.66 -28.26
CA ALA A 283 -10.99 -29.72 -29.26
C ALA A 283 -11.72 -31.02 -28.87
N LEU A 284 -11.65 -31.41 -27.59
CA LEU A 284 -12.31 -32.62 -27.11
C LEU A 284 -13.81 -32.43 -26.94
N ILE A 285 -14.26 -31.24 -26.53
CA ILE A 285 -15.69 -30.88 -26.47
C ILE A 285 -16.28 -30.86 -27.89
N ASN A 286 -15.56 -30.26 -28.85
CA ASN A 286 -15.94 -30.21 -30.25
C ASN A 286 -16.09 -31.61 -30.83
N GLN A 287 -15.18 -32.54 -30.50
CA GLN A 287 -15.28 -33.93 -30.90
C GLN A 287 -16.46 -34.65 -30.22
N ALA A 288 -16.65 -34.46 -28.91
CA ALA A 288 -17.70 -35.13 -28.14
C ALA A 288 -19.11 -34.72 -28.60
N PHE A 289 -19.31 -33.44 -28.90
CA PHE A 289 -20.63 -32.91 -29.29
C PHE A 289 -20.78 -32.67 -30.80
N ASN A 290 -19.73 -32.93 -31.59
CA ASN A 290 -19.69 -32.63 -33.02
C ASN A 290 -20.12 -31.18 -33.33
N LEU A 291 -19.46 -30.21 -32.65
CA LEU A 291 -19.88 -28.79 -32.69
C LEU A 291 -19.55 -28.11 -34.03
N GLY A 292 -18.60 -28.64 -34.79
CA GLY A 292 -18.20 -28.10 -36.09
C GLY A 292 -17.15 -26.99 -36.05
N PHE A 293 -16.43 -26.83 -34.93
CA PHE A 293 -15.26 -25.95 -34.91
C PHE A 293 -14.19 -26.43 -35.90
N GLN A 294 -13.68 -25.49 -36.69
CA GLN A 294 -12.58 -25.73 -37.60
C GLN A 294 -11.26 -25.37 -36.92
N GLU A 295 -10.29 -26.28 -36.97
CA GLU A 295 -8.95 -26.01 -36.49
C GLU A 295 -8.28 -24.93 -37.35
N LEU A 296 -7.80 -23.87 -36.71
CA LEU A 296 -6.88 -22.94 -37.36
C LEU A 296 -5.51 -23.63 -37.44
N ALA A 297 -4.99 -23.77 -38.67
CA ALA A 297 -3.63 -24.25 -38.88
C ALA A 297 -2.67 -23.37 -38.06
N PRO A 298 -1.72 -23.94 -37.31
CA PRO A 298 -0.72 -23.15 -36.61
C PRO A 298 -0.05 -22.27 -37.66
N THR A 299 -0.04 -20.96 -37.45
CA THR A 299 0.76 -20.04 -38.26
C THR A 299 2.23 -20.33 -37.95
N GLY A 300 2.77 -21.38 -38.54
CA GLY A 300 4.21 -21.64 -38.68
C GLY A 300 4.81 -20.70 -39.71
N GLY A 301 4.61 -19.40 -39.53
CA GLY A 301 5.40 -18.36 -40.19
C GLY A 301 6.38 -17.85 -39.15
N ASP A 302 7.64 -17.71 -39.56
CA ASP A 302 8.74 -17.13 -38.79
C ASP A 302 8.31 -15.77 -38.20
N ASN A 303 7.66 -15.77 -37.03
CA ASN A 303 7.23 -14.56 -36.34
C ASN A 303 8.43 -14.03 -35.58
N ARG A 304 9.40 -13.57 -36.36
CA ARG A 304 10.67 -13.03 -35.89
C ARG A 304 10.45 -11.94 -34.84
N ASP A 305 9.38 -11.16 -34.97
CA ASP A 305 8.99 -10.12 -34.00
C ASP A 305 8.44 -10.71 -32.71
N GLY A 306 7.54 -11.69 -32.78
CA GLY A 306 7.03 -12.38 -31.58
C GLY A 306 8.09 -13.23 -30.87
N ASP A 307 9.05 -13.79 -31.61
CA ASP A 307 10.21 -14.47 -31.04
C ASP A 307 11.20 -13.48 -30.42
N ALA A 308 11.31 -12.28 -30.99
CA ALA A 308 12.10 -11.18 -30.42
C ALA A 308 11.47 -10.66 -29.12
N ASP A 309 10.13 -10.49 -29.07
CA ASP A 309 9.39 -10.06 -27.88
C ASP A 309 9.50 -11.08 -26.74
N ARG A 310 9.45 -12.38 -27.06
CA ARG A 310 9.67 -13.45 -26.09
C ARG A 310 11.10 -13.43 -25.55
N ALA A 311 12.09 -13.33 -26.43
CA ALA A 311 13.49 -13.29 -26.04
C ALA A 311 13.81 -12.03 -25.22
N LEU A 312 13.20 -10.88 -25.53
CA LEU A 312 13.27 -9.66 -24.72
C LEU A 312 12.67 -9.89 -23.33
N SER A 313 11.49 -10.51 -23.25
CA SER A 313 10.82 -10.81 -21.98
C SER A 313 11.67 -11.73 -21.10
N ASP A 314 12.21 -12.82 -21.66
CA ASP A 314 13.09 -13.74 -20.95
C ASP A 314 14.38 -13.06 -20.49
N ALA A 315 14.96 -12.20 -21.34
CA ALA A 315 16.14 -11.42 -20.98
C ALA A 315 15.85 -10.48 -19.79
N LEU A 316 14.73 -9.74 -19.82
CA LEU A 316 14.34 -8.82 -18.75
C LEU A 316 14.05 -9.52 -17.41
N LEU A 317 13.54 -10.76 -17.45
CA LEU A 317 13.25 -11.59 -16.28
C LEU A 317 14.50 -12.25 -15.66
N THR A 318 15.66 -12.18 -16.32
CA THR A 318 16.91 -12.75 -15.80
C THR A 318 17.31 -12.08 -14.49
N ALA A 319 17.44 -12.83 -13.39
CA ALA A 319 17.59 -12.27 -12.05
C ALA A 319 18.93 -11.54 -11.82
N GLU A 320 20.04 -12.05 -12.36
CA GLU A 320 21.37 -11.46 -12.18
C GLU A 320 21.63 -10.38 -13.23
N LEU A 321 22.14 -9.21 -12.80
CA LEU A 321 22.21 -8.01 -13.63
C LEU A 321 23.18 -8.15 -14.81
N THR A 322 24.32 -8.81 -14.62
CA THR A 322 25.35 -9.02 -15.66
C THR A 322 24.86 -10.02 -16.72
N ALA A 323 24.20 -11.09 -16.28
CA ALA A 323 23.55 -12.09 -17.11
C ALA A 323 22.37 -11.49 -17.86
N ARG A 324 21.61 -10.57 -17.24
CA ARG A 324 20.55 -9.81 -17.89
C ARG A 324 21.09 -8.94 -19.02
N VAL A 325 22.17 -8.20 -18.80
CA VAL A 325 22.84 -7.41 -19.86
C VAL A 325 23.32 -8.31 -21.00
N THR A 326 23.89 -9.47 -20.68
CA THR A 326 24.33 -10.44 -21.68
C THR A 326 23.16 -11.03 -22.47
N ALA A 327 22.05 -11.35 -21.79
CA ALA A 327 20.83 -11.83 -22.41
C ALA A 327 20.21 -10.77 -23.34
N LEU A 328 20.14 -9.50 -22.91
CA LEU A 328 19.66 -8.39 -23.73
C LEU A 328 20.55 -8.18 -24.98
N ARG A 329 21.88 -8.28 -24.86
CA ARG A 329 22.79 -8.29 -26.03
C ARG A 329 22.57 -9.49 -26.96
N GLY A 330 22.19 -10.62 -26.40
CA GLY A 330 21.71 -11.78 -27.15
C GLY A 330 20.47 -11.46 -27.99
N VAL A 331 19.51 -10.72 -27.42
CA VAL A 331 18.29 -10.27 -28.13
C VAL A 331 18.64 -9.31 -29.26
N ILE A 332 19.48 -8.30 -28.98
CA ILE A 332 19.91 -7.27 -29.96
C ILE A 332 20.58 -7.93 -31.17
N SER A 333 21.51 -8.87 -30.93
CA SER A 333 22.24 -9.54 -32.01
C SER A 333 21.38 -10.52 -32.80
N ARG A 334 20.51 -11.28 -32.13
CA ARG A 334 19.67 -12.30 -32.77
C ARG A 334 18.48 -11.73 -33.53
N PHE A 335 17.93 -10.61 -33.08
CA PHE A 335 16.70 -10.01 -33.61
C PHE A 335 16.89 -8.58 -34.12
N ALA A 336 18.07 -8.26 -34.67
CA ALA A 336 18.38 -6.93 -35.18
C ALA A 336 17.31 -6.38 -36.16
N GLY A 337 16.90 -5.12 -35.96
CA GLY A 337 15.87 -4.45 -36.75
C GLY A 337 14.42 -4.69 -36.30
N THR A 338 14.21 -5.35 -35.15
CA THR A 338 12.89 -5.50 -34.51
C THR A 338 12.73 -4.47 -33.39
N GLU A 339 11.49 -4.08 -33.05
CA GLU A 339 11.19 -3.16 -31.95
C GLU A 339 11.71 -3.70 -30.60
N ALA A 340 11.64 -5.02 -30.41
CA ALA A 340 12.19 -5.70 -29.24
C ALA A 340 13.71 -5.55 -29.12
N ALA A 341 14.45 -5.56 -30.24
CA ALA A 341 15.89 -5.33 -30.25
C ALA A 341 16.24 -3.87 -29.92
N GLU A 342 15.43 -2.90 -30.34
CA GLU A 342 15.60 -1.49 -29.96
C GLU A 342 15.34 -1.29 -28.46
N LYS A 343 14.25 -1.85 -27.93
CA LYS A 343 13.95 -1.87 -26.49
C LYS A 343 15.05 -2.57 -25.69
N ALA A 344 15.55 -3.69 -26.19
CA ALA A 344 16.68 -4.41 -25.58
C ALA A 344 17.95 -3.54 -25.54
N GLN A 345 18.23 -2.78 -26.61
CA GLN A 345 19.36 -1.86 -26.68
C GLN A 345 19.24 -0.73 -25.65
N THR A 346 18.08 -0.09 -25.56
CA THR A 346 17.84 0.95 -24.54
C THR A 346 17.98 0.40 -23.12
N ALA A 347 17.41 -0.78 -22.85
CA ALA A 347 17.49 -1.44 -21.54
C ALA A 347 18.93 -1.86 -21.19
N ALA A 348 19.69 -2.42 -22.15
CA ALA A 348 21.08 -2.82 -21.94
C ALA A 348 21.97 -1.60 -21.67
N THR A 349 21.86 -0.53 -22.45
CA THR A 349 22.64 0.70 -22.24
C THR A 349 22.38 1.33 -20.88
N ARG A 350 21.11 1.35 -20.42
CA ARG A 350 20.76 1.83 -19.09
C ARG A 350 21.39 0.97 -17.99
N LEU A 351 21.22 -0.35 -18.07
CA LEU A 351 21.77 -1.28 -17.08
C LEU A 351 23.31 -1.28 -17.05
N GLU A 352 23.97 -1.11 -18.19
CA GLU A 352 25.43 -0.97 -18.27
C GLU A 352 25.92 0.33 -17.62
N THR A 353 25.17 1.41 -17.78
CA THR A 353 25.43 2.69 -17.09
C THR A 353 25.25 2.53 -15.58
N ASP A 354 24.19 1.84 -15.15
CA ASP A 354 23.92 1.58 -13.73
C ASP A 354 24.99 0.65 -13.11
N LEU A 355 25.45 -0.38 -13.83
CA LEU A 355 26.55 -1.26 -13.38
C LEU A 355 27.88 -0.51 -13.28
N ALA A 356 28.23 0.29 -14.29
CA ALA A 356 29.43 1.11 -14.25
C ALA A 356 29.38 2.14 -13.12
N GLN A 357 28.20 2.67 -12.80
CA GLN A 357 28.02 3.55 -11.65
C GLN A 357 28.11 2.80 -10.32
N LYS A 358 27.54 1.59 -10.23
CA LYS A 358 27.61 0.73 -9.04
C LYS A 358 29.04 0.33 -8.71
N ASP A 359 29.85 -0.05 -9.71
CA ASP A 359 31.25 -0.43 -9.51
C ASP A 359 32.11 0.76 -9.08
N ARG A 360 31.86 1.94 -9.66
CA ARG A 360 32.50 3.20 -9.22
C ARG A 360 32.13 3.54 -7.78
N ASN A 361 30.86 3.43 -7.42
CA ASN A 361 30.38 3.69 -6.06
C ASN A 361 30.95 2.66 -5.05
N ALA A 362 31.04 1.38 -5.41
CA ALA A 362 31.60 0.34 -4.54
C ALA A 362 33.10 0.56 -4.27
N LEU A 363 33.88 0.94 -5.29
CA LEU A 363 35.30 1.27 -5.12
C LEU A 363 35.49 2.53 -4.26
N ALA A 364 34.62 3.52 -4.41
CA ALA A 364 34.66 4.77 -3.67
C ALA A 364 34.22 4.58 -2.20
N ILE A 365 33.24 3.72 -1.91
CA ILE A 365 32.88 3.30 -0.54
C ILE A 365 34.06 2.57 0.12
N ALA A 366 34.71 1.63 -0.57
CA ALA A 366 35.89 0.95 -0.03
C ALA A 366 37.06 1.92 0.23
N ARG A 367 37.17 3.01 -0.55
CA ARG A 367 38.15 4.09 -0.31
C ARG A 367 37.76 4.93 0.92
N LEU A 368 36.48 5.24 1.08
CA LEU A 368 35.93 5.94 2.25
C LEU A 368 36.18 5.15 3.54
N ASP A 369 35.88 3.85 3.56
CA ASP A 369 36.08 3.00 4.73
C ASP A 369 37.55 2.94 5.16
N ARG A 370 38.47 2.83 4.18
CA ARG A 370 39.91 2.87 4.44
C ARG A 370 40.34 4.22 5.01
N ALA A 371 39.88 5.32 4.42
CA ALA A 371 40.23 6.68 4.87
C ALA A 371 39.68 6.98 6.28
N LYS A 372 38.43 6.58 6.54
CA LYS A 372 37.78 6.68 7.86
C LYS A 372 38.53 5.86 8.91
N SER A 373 38.84 4.60 8.61
CA SER A 373 39.57 3.71 9.52
C SER A 373 40.99 4.20 9.83
N ALA A 374 41.68 4.75 8.81
CA ALA A 374 43.00 5.34 8.96
C ALA A 374 42.99 6.74 9.61
N LYS A 375 41.80 7.33 9.82
CA LYS A 375 41.61 8.72 10.27
C LYS A 375 42.33 9.74 9.37
N ASP A 376 42.36 9.46 8.06
CA ASP A 376 43.05 10.27 7.06
C ASP A 376 42.12 11.38 6.54
N THR A 377 42.22 12.55 7.18
CA THR A 377 41.38 13.71 6.83
C THR A 377 41.69 14.29 5.47
N ASP A 378 42.90 14.12 4.94
CA ASP A 378 43.29 14.69 3.64
C ASP A 378 42.67 13.88 2.49
N THR A 379 42.68 12.56 2.62
CA THR A 379 41.96 11.68 1.68
C THR A 379 40.45 11.92 1.74
N LEU A 380 39.87 12.11 2.94
CA LEU A 380 38.44 12.41 3.09
C LEU A 380 38.07 13.77 2.46
N ARG A 381 38.88 14.82 2.62
CA ARG A 381 38.64 16.12 1.96
C ARG A 381 38.77 16.05 0.45
N ALA A 382 39.75 15.30 -0.07
CA ALA A 382 39.90 15.09 -1.50
C ALA A 382 38.70 14.32 -2.08
N MET A 383 38.21 13.31 -1.36
CA MET A 383 36.99 12.58 -1.75
C MET A 383 35.74 13.47 -1.66
N LEU A 384 35.66 14.36 -0.68
CA LEU A 384 34.53 15.29 -0.57
C LEU A 384 34.45 16.22 -1.78
N GLN A 385 35.60 16.70 -2.27
CA GLN A 385 35.66 17.48 -3.51
C GLN A 385 35.32 16.65 -4.75
N GLU A 386 35.70 15.37 -4.77
CA GLU A 386 35.45 14.45 -5.89
C GLU A 386 33.98 14.05 -6.00
N PHE A 387 33.26 13.94 -4.88
CA PHE A 387 31.88 13.45 -4.79
C PHE A 387 30.87 14.50 -4.32
N ASP A 388 31.22 15.79 -4.42
CA ASP A 388 30.39 16.91 -3.96
C ASP A 388 28.97 16.87 -4.56
N GLY A 389 27.95 17.16 -3.74
CA GLY A 389 26.54 17.11 -4.13
C GLY A 389 25.97 15.70 -4.37
N THR A 390 26.70 14.62 -4.08
CA THR A 390 26.21 13.24 -4.18
C THR A 390 25.98 12.59 -2.81
N ALA A 391 25.18 11.52 -2.76
CA ALA A 391 24.95 10.75 -1.53
C ALA A 391 26.25 10.19 -0.93
N LEU A 392 27.24 9.82 -1.76
CA LEU A 392 28.55 9.39 -1.27
C LEU A 392 29.36 10.58 -0.73
N GLY A 393 29.27 11.76 -1.37
CA GLY A 393 29.86 12.99 -0.84
C GLY A 393 29.35 13.32 0.56
N PHE A 394 28.05 13.13 0.80
CA PHE A 394 27.47 13.30 2.13
C PHE A 394 28.02 12.29 3.15
N GLN A 395 28.19 11.02 2.78
CA GLN A 395 28.82 10.03 3.66
C GLN A 395 30.29 10.36 3.95
N VAL A 396 31.03 10.85 2.96
CA VAL A 396 32.42 11.32 3.12
C VAL A 396 32.47 12.53 4.06
N GLN A 397 31.51 13.46 3.94
CA GLN A 397 31.39 14.63 4.80
C GLN A 397 31.12 14.23 6.26
N LEU A 398 30.22 13.28 6.49
CA LEU A 398 29.93 12.74 7.81
C LEU A 398 31.15 12.05 8.41
N ALA A 399 31.83 11.19 7.65
CA ALA A 399 33.04 10.52 8.10
C ALA A 399 34.17 11.51 8.42
N LEU A 400 34.34 12.57 7.62
CA LEU A 400 35.28 13.64 7.89
C LEU A 400 34.94 14.36 9.20
N PHE A 401 33.67 14.71 9.39
CA PHE A 401 33.20 15.36 10.61
C PHE A 401 33.45 14.49 11.85
N GLU A 402 33.11 13.20 11.81
CA GLU A 402 33.35 12.24 12.89
C GLU A 402 34.85 12.13 13.25
N VAL A 403 35.71 12.01 12.24
CA VAL A 403 37.17 11.90 12.45
C VAL A 403 37.71 13.20 13.05
N GLU A 404 37.29 14.36 12.54
CA GLU A 404 37.71 15.66 13.07
C GLU A 404 37.15 15.92 14.49
N ALA A 405 35.92 15.48 14.79
CA ALA A 405 35.33 15.57 16.12
C ALA A 405 36.09 14.68 17.12
N ALA A 406 36.41 13.44 16.75
CA ALA A 406 37.21 12.54 17.59
C ALA A 406 38.63 13.09 17.85
N GLN A 407 39.25 13.73 16.86
CA GLN A 407 40.53 14.41 17.02
C GLN A 407 40.42 15.61 17.96
N ARG A 408 39.36 16.43 17.87
CA ARG A 408 39.08 17.55 18.79
C ARG A 408 38.90 17.09 20.25
N VAL A 409 38.20 15.99 20.48
CA VAL A 409 38.05 15.40 21.82
C VAL A 409 39.41 14.95 22.36
N THR A 410 40.22 14.30 21.53
CA THR A 410 41.57 13.84 21.92
C THR A 410 42.51 15.02 22.22
N GLU A 411 42.42 16.10 21.44
CA GLU A 411 43.18 17.34 21.67
C GLU A 411 42.74 18.03 22.97
N SER A 412 41.44 18.08 23.25
CA SER A 412 40.90 18.59 24.52
C SER A 412 41.40 17.79 25.72
N GLN A 413 41.41 16.45 25.62
CA GLN A 413 41.98 15.57 26.65
C GLN A 413 43.48 15.81 26.86
N ALA A 414 44.24 15.98 25.77
CA ALA A 414 45.66 16.29 25.83
C ALA A 414 45.94 17.64 26.51
N ASN A 415 45.12 18.66 26.21
CA ASN A 415 45.19 19.97 26.84
C ASN A 415 44.82 19.90 28.34
N ALA A 416 43.76 19.18 28.70
CA ALA A 416 43.37 18.98 30.10
C ALA A 416 44.45 18.22 30.89
N ALA A 417 45.05 17.19 30.30
CA ALA A 417 46.17 16.45 30.90
C ALA A 417 47.39 17.36 31.11
N LEU A 418 47.72 18.23 30.14
CA LEU A 418 48.77 19.22 30.28
C LEU A 418 48.49 20.21 31.42
N THR A 419 47.28 20.76 31.49
CA THR A 419 46.87 21.66 32.58
C THR A 419 47.01 20.98 33.94
N ALA A 420 46.51 19.75 34.08
CA ALA A 420 46.64 18.98 35.31
C ALA A 420 48.10 18.72 35.68
N ALA A 421 48.95 18.36 34.71
CA ALA A 421 50.38 18.14 34.93
C ALA A 421 51.11 19.42 35.37
N LEU A 422 50.76 20.57 34.80
CA LEU A 422 51.35 21.86 35.18
C LEU A 422 50.94 22.32 36.59
N LEU A 423 49.79 21.87 37.10
CA LEU A 423 49.31 22.17 38.45
C LEU A 423 49.94 21.31 39.56
N LEU A 424 50.64 20.22 39.22
CA LEU A 424 51.28 19.35 40.21
C LEU A 424 52.38 20.10 40.98
N THR A 425 52.40 19.99 42.30
CA THR A 425 53.40 20.65 43.15
C THR A 425 54.68 19.83 43.33
N ASP A 426 54.60 18.49 43.25
CA ASP A 426 55.76 17.60 43.29
C ASP A 426 56.53 17.61 41.95
N PRO A 427 57.83 18.00 41.94
CA PRO A 427 58.61 18.10 40.70
C PRO A 427 58.76 16.78 39.93
N ASN A 428 58.90 15.65 40.64
CA ASN A 428 59.10 14.34 40.00
C ASN A 428 57.80 13.84 39.36
N ALA A 429 56.67 13.94 40.06
CA ALA A 429 55.36 13.63 39.51
C ALA A 429 54.99 14.54 38.33
N LYS A 430 55.31 15.83 38.41
CA LYS A 430 55.14 16.79 37.30
C LYS A 430 55.96 16.39 36.08
N MET A 431 57.24 16.06 36.25
CA MET A 431 58.09 15.59 35.15
C MET A 431 57.57 14.29 34.52
N ALA A 432 57.19 13.30 35.34
CA ALA A 432 56.65 12.03 34.84
C ALA A 432 55.33 12.20 34.08
N ALA A 433 54.44 13.09 34.57
CA ALA A 433 53.18 13.40 33.90
C ALA A 433 53.40 14.12 32.56
N LEU A 434 54.32 15.09 32.50
CA LEU A 434 54.68 15.79 31.26
C LEU A 434 55.32 14.83 30.25
N GLU A 435 56.23 13.95 30.68
CA GLU A 435 56.81 12.92 29.81
C GLU A 435 55.76 11.97 29.24
N ARG A 436 54.78 11.57 30.06
CA ARG A 436 53.66 10.75 29.60
C ARG A 436 52.86 11.47 28.52
N ILE A 437 52.53 12.74 28.71
CA ILE A 437 51.81 13.55 27.73
C ILE A 437 52.59 13.69 26.42
N THR A 438 53.92 13.87 26.49
CA THR A 438 54.75 13.94 25.28
C THR A 438 54.73 12.65 24.46
N ARG A 439 54.56 11.49 25.10
CA ARG A 439 54.47 10.19 24.41
C ARG A 439 53.07 9.88 23.92
N GLU A 440 52.07 10.06 24.77
CA GLU A 440 50.69 9.64 24.50
C GLU A 440 49.95 10.61 23.57
N HIS A 441 50.38 11.87 23.48
CA HIS A 441 49.72 12.91 22.68
C HIS A 441 50.66 13.60 21.69
N ALA A 442 51.66 12.88 21.16
CA ALA A 442 52.74 13.43 20.33
C ALA A 442 52.27 14.25 19.10
N ALA A 443 51.08 13.95 18.57
CA ALA A 443 50.49 14.64 17.42
C ALA A 443 49.91 16.04 17.73
N PHE A 444 49.73 16.39 19.02
CA PHE A 444 48.99 17.59 19.42
C PHE A 444 49.89 18.70 20.00
N PRO A 445 49.45 19.98 19.94
CA PRO A 445 50.20 21.11 20.51
C PRO A 445 50.57 20.94 21.99
N ALA A 446 49.71 20.28 22.78
CA ALA A 446 49.94 20.00 24.19
C ALA A 446 51.25 19.22 24.44
N ALA A 447 51.63 18.27 23.58
CA ALA A 447 52.88 17.54 23.71
C ALA A 447 54.10 18.43 23.45
N ARG A 448 54.02 19.37 22.51
CA ARG A 448 55.09 20.36 22.28
C ARG A 448 55.28 21.26 23.51
N GLN A 449 54.18 21.75 24.06
CA GLN A 449 54.19 22.56 25.28
C GLN A 449 54.70 21.76 26.50
N ALA A 450 54.31 20.50 26.64
CA ALA A 450 54.82 19.59 27.66
C ALA A 450 56.34 19.40 27.54
N THR A 451 56.84 19.24 26.32
CA THR A 451 58.28 19.11 26.03
C THR A 451 59.05 20.37 26.46
N THR A 452 58.54 21.56 26.14
CA THR A 452 59.15 22.83 26.56
C THR A 452 59.13 23.00 28.09
N ALA A 453 58.03 22.63 28.76
CA ALA A 453 57.94 22.66 30.21
C ALA A 453 58.93 21.68 30.87
N LEU A 454 59.09 20.48 30.30
CA LEU A 454 60.04 19.48 30.77
C LEU A 454 61.49 19.96 30.66
N GLN A 455 61.85 20.63 29.56
CA GLN A 455 63.17 21.23 29.37
C GLN A 455 63.47 22.30 30.44
N ARG A 456 62.48 23.14 30.77
CA ARG A 456 62.62 24.16 31.83
C ARG A 456 62.79 23.55 33.22
N LEU A 457 62.03 22.49 33.53
CA LEU A 457 62.13 21.78 34.82
C LEU A 457 63.47 21.08 34.98
N ARG A 458 63.98 20.43 33.93
CA ARG A 458 65.29 19.77 33.94
C ARG A 458 66.45 20.77 34.09
N ALA A 459 66.28 22.00 33.60
CA ALA A 459 67.26 23.07 33.79
C ALA A 459 67.24 23.68 35.21
N ALA A 460 66.19 23.42 36.00
CA ALA A 460 65.98 24.06 37.31
C ALA A 460 66.40 23.21 38.53
N SER A 461 66.90 21.98 38.36
CA SER A 461 67.27 21.10 39.48
C SER A 461 68.78 21.07 39.80
N PRO A 462 69.21 21.38 41.05
CA PRO A 462 70.47 20.91 41.64
C PRO A 462 70.31 19.60 42.46
N ALA A 463 71.44 18.90 42.68
CA ALA A 463 71.59 17.54 43.23
C ALA A 463 71.18 17.33 44.73
N PRO A 464 71.05 16.08 45.23
CA PRO A 464 70.11 15.68 46.29
C PRO A 464 70.70 15.52 47.72
N LYS A 465 69.84 15.48 48.77
CA LYS A 465 70.10 14.82 50.08
C LYS A 465 68.81 14.29 50.78
N PRO A 466 68.90 13.26 51.68
CA PRO A 466 67.79 12.39 52.14
C PRO A 466 67.43 12.62 53.65
N PRO A 467 66.70 11.70 54.33
CA PRO A 467 65.26 11.36 54.29
C PRO A 467 64.56 11.65 55.66
N THR A 468 63.22 11.59 55.79
CA THR A 468 62.55 11.24 57.08
C THR A 468 61.02 10.94 56.96
N THR A 469 60.67 9.70 57.30
CA THR A 469 59.54 9.20 58.16
C THR A 469 58.05 9.55 57.88
N THR A 470 57.32 8.52 57.37
CA THR A 470 56.02 7.87 57.81
C THR A 470 55.07 8.50 58.87
N PRO A 471 53.76 8.07 59.05
CA PRO A 471 52.79 7.27 58.25
C PRO A 471 51.29 7.80 58.35
N PRO A 472 50.17 7.01 58.42
CA PRO A 472 49.16 6.85 57.34
C PRO A 472 47.67 7.07 57.73
N VAL A 473 46.73 7.17 56.75
CA VAL A 473 45.29 6.76 56.90
C VAL A 473 44.76 6.33 55.52
N LYS A 474 44.69 5.03 55.21
CA LYS A 474 43.54 4.10 55.29
C LYS A 474 42.29 4.44 54.44
N THR A 475 42.25 3.72 53.33
CA THR A 475 41.15 3.27 52.45
C THR A 475 39.82 2.93 53.13
N LEU A 476 38.71 3.24 52.45
CA LEU A 476 37.59 2.31 52.28
C LEU A 476 36.92 2.53 50.91
N LEU A 477 37.11 1.58 49.99
CA LEU A 477 36.44 1.51 48.70
C LEU A 477 35.62 0.21 48.70
N GLY A 478 34.30 0.32 48.74
CA GLY A 478 33.38 -0.80 48.59
C GLY A 478 33.10 -1.04 47.11
N MET A 479 33.32 -2.28 46.66
CA MET A 479 33.09 -2.73 45.30
C MET A 479 31.60 -2.93 45.02
N ILE A 480 31.09 -2.30 43.96
CA ILE A 480 29.91 -2.78 43.23
C ILE A 480 30.46 -3.56 42.03
N THR A 481 30.06 -4.82 41.88
CA THR A 481 30.51 -5.69 40.78
C THR A 481 29.62 -5.50 39.56
N SER A 482 30.22 -5.59 38.37
CA SER A 482 29.59 -5.38 37.05
C SER A 482 28.38 -6.29 36.78
N GLN A 483 28.20 -7.37 37.54
CA GLN A 483 27.05 -8.29 37.45
C GLN A 483 25.75 -7.71 38.03
N GLN A 484 25.79 -6.71 38.91
CA GLN A 484 24.58 -6.08 39.45
C GLN A 484 23.97 -5.02 38.54
N LEU A 485 24.75 -4.42 37.62
CA LEU A 485 24.25 -3.48 36.61
C LEU A 485 23.47 -4.22 35.50
N ASP A 486 23.94 -5.40 35.10
CA ASP A 486 23.29 -6.23 34.05
C ASP A 486 21.95 -6.85 34.49
N GLN A 487 21.73 -7.03 35.80
CA GLN A 487 20.44 -7.49 36.33
C GLN A 487 19.39 -6.37 36.47
N MET A 488 19.80 -5.10 36.51
CA MET A 488 18.87 -3.96 36.54
C MET A 488 18.36 -3.60 35.14
N ALA A 489 19.17 -3.81 34.09
CA ALA A 489 18.81 -3.54 32.69
C ALA A 489 17.77 -4.52 32.09
N ARG A 490 17.45 -5.64 32.76
CA ARG A 490 16.47 -6.62 32.27
C ARG A 490 15.08 -6.51 32.92
N LYS A 491 14.83 -5.43 33.68
CA LYS A 491 13.54 -5.18 34.36
C LYS A 491 12.96 -3.77 34.18
N GLY A 492 13.71 -2.82 33.60
CA GLY A 492 13.19 -1.50 33.26
C GLY A 492 12.65 -1.51 31.84
N GLY A 493 11.40 -1.09 31.63
CA GLY A 493 10.87 -0.84 30.28
C GLY A 493 11.52 0.40 29.65
N THR A 494 11.08 0.76 28.45
CA THR A 494 11.58 1.88 27.62
C THR A 494 11.68 3.19 28.40
N GLN A 495 10.73 3.48 29.28
CA GLN A 495 10.76 4.64 30.17
C GLN A 495 12.03 4.67 31.06
N SER A 496 12.39 3.53 31.65
CA SER A 496 13.59 3.41 32.49
C SER A 496 14.86 3.61 31.68
N ASP A 497 14.90 3.08 30.45
CA ASP A 497 16.04 3.24 29.55
C ASP A 497 16.23 4.71 29.16
N VAL A 498 15.15 5.41 28.83
CA VAL A 498 15.14 6.85 28.52
C VAL A 498 15.64 7.67 29.73
N ILE A 499 15.14 7.39 30.93
CA ILE A 499 15.57 8.08 32.17
C ILE A 499 17.06 7.83 32.45
N HIS A 500 17.50 6.57 32.34
CA HIS A 500 18.90 6.21 32.61
C HIS A 500 19.85 6.80 31.57
N ARG A 501 19.45 6.81 30.29
CA ARG A 501 20.20 7.38 29.17
C ARG A 501 20.18 8.91 29.16
N GLY A 502 19.17 9.52 29.78
CA GLY A 502 19.02 10.97 29.93
C GLY A 502 18.52 11.69 28.68
N HIS A 503 18.12 10.96 27.64
CA HIS A 503 17.49 11.49 26.43
C HIS A 503 16.58 10.43 25.78
N LEU A 504 15.61 10.92 25.02
CA LEU A 504 14.67 10.15 24.22
C LEU A 504 15.17 10.00 22.78
N ASN A 505 15.21 8.78 22.24
CA ASN A 505 15.50 8.56 20.82
C ASN A 505 14.18 8.57 20.04
N CYS A 506 13.93 9.61 19.25
CA CYS A 506 12.69 9.76 18.51
C CYS A 506 12.92 9.60 17.01
N GLY A 507 12.26 8.61 16.40
CA GLY A 507 12.28 8.42 14.95
C GLY A 507 11.37 9.44 14.27
N VAL A 508 11.93 10.27 13.40
CA VAL A 508 11.20 11.31 12.68
C VAL A 508 11.43 11.22 11.18
N SER A 509 10.49 11.73 10.38
CA SER A 509 10.62 11.79 8.93
C SER A 509 11.62 12.85 8.48
N ILE A 510 12.18 12.71 7.28
CA ILE A 510 13.19 13.64 6.75
C ILE A 510 12.54 14.63 5.81
N GLY A 511 12.53 15.91 6.18
CA GLY A 511 12.21 17.01 5.26
C GLY A 511 10.74 17.16 4.91
N ILE A 512 9.83 16.70 5.79
CA ILE A 512 8.40 16.92 5.62
C ILE A 512 8.01 18.16 6.43
N LEU A 513 7.92 19.30 5.73
CA LEU A 513 7.56 20.58 6.34
C LEU A 513 6.21 20.47 7.08
N GLY A 514 6.17 20.99 8.30
CA GLY A 514 5.03 20.85 9.21
C GLY A 514 5.07 19.63 10.12
N PHE A 515 5.67 18.51 9.71
CA PHE A 515 5.83 17.33 10.58
C PHE A 515 7.22 17.23 11.20
N SER A 516 8.25 17.15 10.37
CA SER A 516 9.64 17.13 10.81
C SER A 516 10.59 17.57 9.72
N TYR A 517 11.30 18.65 10.00
CA TYR A 517 12.41 19.14 9.21
C TYR A 517 13.51 19.65 10.12
N SER A 518 14.76 19.59 9.64
CA SER A 518 15.90 20.25 10.26
C SER A 518 16.20 21.50 9.46
N ASP A 519 16.46 22.61 10.14
CA ASP A 519 17.00 23.80 9.48
C ASP A 519 18.52 23.67 9.22
N ASP A 520 19.11 24.70 8.61
CA ASP A 520 20.54 24.78 8.28
C ASP A 520 21.46 24.72 9.51
N ARG A 521 20.92 24.89 10.73
CA ARG A 521 21.66 24.83 12.00
C ARG A 521 21.57 23.46 12.67
N GLY A 522 20.80 22.54 12.08
CA GLY A 522 20.55 21.22 12.67
C GLY A 522 19.39 21.22 13.68
N ASP A 523 18.65 22.32 13.81
CA ASP A 523 17.56 22.42 14.76
C ASP A 523 16.29 21.82 14.16
N TRP A 524 15.81 20.75 14.79
CA TRP A 524 14.58 20.06 14.38
C TRP A 524 13.32 20.87 14.77
N GLN A 525 12.39 20.92 13.83
CA GLN A 525 11.11 21.64 13.93
C GLN A 525 10.00 20.83 13.26
N GLY A 526 8.75 21.03 13.70
CA GLY A 526 7.57 20.32 13.18
C GLY A 526 6.73 19.66 14.27
N LEU A 527 5.55 19.18 13.91
CA LEU A 527 4.61 18.56 14.84
C LEU A 527 5.13 17.27 15.47
N ASP A 528 5.79 16.40 14.69
CA ASP A 528 6.39 15.16 15.19
C ASP A 528 7.50 15.49 16.18
N VAL A 529 8.28 16.54 15.88
CA VAL A 529 9.34 17.05 16.75
C VAL A 529 8.74 17.55 18.07
N ASP A 530 7.67 18.36 18.02
CA ASP A 530 7.00 18.86 19.21
C ASP A 530 6.39 17.73 20.05
N LEU A 531 5.86 16.66 19.42
CA LEU A 531 5.38 15.47 20.11
C LEU A 531 6.53 14.74 20.83
N CYS A 532 7.68 14.55 20.19
CA CYS A 532 8.86 13.97 20.84
C CYS A 532 9.32 14.84 22.03
N ARG A 533 9.35 16.17 21.86
CA ARG A 533 9.71 17.12 22.92
C ARG A 533 8.71 17.11 24.07
N ALA A 534 7.42 16.91 23.79
CA ALA A 534 6.38 16.73 24.81
C ALA A 534 6.66 15.50 25.67
N VAL A 535 6.99 14.36 25.05
CA VAL A 535 7.32 13.12 25.76
C VAL A 535 8.59 13.30 26.60
N ALA A 536 9.63 13.95 26.05
CA ALA A 536 10.84 14.25 26.80
C ALA A 536 10.59 15.23 27.97
N ALA A 537 9.75 16.24 27.80
CA ALA A 537 9.36 17.14 28.89
C ALA A 537 8.61 16.39 30.00
N ALA A 538 7.70 15.48 29.64
CA ALA A 538 6.95 14.69 30.60
C ALA A 538 7.83 13.71 31.39
N VAL A 539 8.76 13.02 30.71
CA VAL A 539 9.59 11.96 31.31
C VAL A 539 10.87 12.51 31.97
N LEU A 540 11.51 13.51 31.36
CA LEU A 540 12.85 14.00 31.73
C LEU A 540 12.86 15.44 32.27
N ASP A 541 11.72 16.13 32.29
CA ASP A 541 11.63 17.58 32.60
C ASP A 541 12.51 18.45 31.69
N ASN A 542 12.82 17.96 30.48
CA ASN A 542 13.67 18.68 29.55
C ASN A 542 13.21 18.40 28.10
N PRO A 543 12.56 19.37 27.43
CA PRO A 543 12.12 19.17 26.05
C PRO A 543 13.28 19.05 25.06
N ASN A 544 14.48 19.49 25.43
CA ASN A 544 15.66 19.39 24.57
C ASN A 544 16.43 18.08 24.76
N ALA A 545 16.00 17.20 25.68
CA ALA A 545 16.60 15.89 25.90
C ALA A 545 16.06 14.86 24.89
N VAL A 546 16.21 15.16 23.60
CA VAL A 546 15.76 14.31 22.48
C VAL A 546 16.90 14.17 21.48
N GLU A 547 17.18 12.92 21.08
CA GLU A 547 17.97 12.60 19.91
C GLU A 547 17.01 12.24 18.77
N PHE A 548 16.98 13.07 17.73
CA PHE A 548 16.16 12.85 16.55
C PHE A 548 16.88 11.91 15.59
N VAL A 549 16.29 10.75 15.35
CA VAL A 549 16.81 9.74 14.42
C VAL A 549 16.03 9.85 13.10
N PRO A 550 16.68 10.28 12.01
CA PRO A 550 16.03 10.39 10.71
C PRO A 550 15.64 9.00 10.18
N THR A 551 14.36 8.81 9.84
CA THR A 551 13.85 7.53 9.33
C THR A 551 13.10 7.71 8.01
N THR A 552 12.99 6.61 7.25
CA THR A 552 12.21 6.55 6.00
C THR A 552 11.04 5.59 6.18
N PRO A 553 10.01 5.61 5.31
CA PRO A 553 8.92 4.63 5.36
C PRO A 553 9.40 3.17 5.37
N ALA A 554 10.52 2.88 4.69
CA ALA A 554 11.12 1.54 4.63
C ALA A 554 11.88 1.14 5.91
N THR A 555 12.39 2.10 6.67
CA THR A 555 13.30 1.85 7.81
C THR A 555 12.67 2.15 9.18
N GLN A 556 11.64 2.98 9.25
CA GLN A 556 11.06 3.47 10.51
C GLN A 556 10.60 2.35 11.45
N PHE A 557 9.92 1.33 10.92
CA PHE A 557 9.46 0.20 11.73
C PHE A 557 10.61 -0.74 12.14
N ILE A 558 11.67 -0.83 11.33
CA ILE A 558 12.86 -1.62 11.65
C ILE A 558 13.63 -0.94 12.79
N ALA A 559 13.82 0.38 12.72
CA ALA A 559 14.46 1.16 13.77
C ALA A 559 13.69 1.09 15.10
N LEU A 560 12.34 1.11 15.04
CA LEU A 560 11.53 0.95 16.25
C LEU A 560 11.61 -0.48 16.82
N ALA A 561 11.57 -1.50 15.95
CA ALA A 561 11.67 -2.90 16.35
C ALA A 561 13.06 -3.28 16.91
N SER A 562 14.13 -2.67 16.39
CA SER A 562 15.50 -2.90 16.85
C SER A 562 15.82 -2.21 18.19
N GLY A 563 14.97 -1.28 18.62
CA GLY A 563 15.23 -0.43 19.78
C GLY A 563 16.20 0.72 19.48
N GLU A 564 16.51 0.98 18.21
CA GLU A 564 17.26 2.17 17.80
C GLU A 564 16.51 3.46 18.18
N VAL A 565 15.18 3.43 18.05
CA VAL A 565 14.29 4.50 18.52
C VAL A 565 13.30 3.99 19.58
N ASP A 566 12.89 4.89 20.46
CA ASP A 566 11.95 4.62 21.55
C ASP A 566 10.49 4.84 21.10
N LEU A 567 10.26 5.73 20.13
CA LEU A 567 8.97 5.92 19.43
C LEU A 567 9.18 6.50 18.02
N LEU A 568 8.14 6.44 17.19
CA LEU A 568 8.00 7.24 15.96
C LEU A 568 7.14 8.48 16.23
N GLY A 569 7.55 9.62 15.67
CA GLY A 569 7.11 10.96 16.08
C GLY A 569 5.67 11.37 15.75
N GLY A 570 5.03 10.83 14.71
CA GLY A 570 3.61 11.14 14.45
C GLY A 570 3.12 10.99 13.01
N ASN A 571 3.97 11.18 11.99
CA ASN A 571 3.57 11.04 10.58
C ASN A 571 3.52 9.57 10.11
N VAL A 572 2.86 8.72 10.89
CA VAL A 572 2.61 7.31 10.59
C VAL A 572 1.13 7.06 10.73
N SER A 573 0.50 6.47 9.72
CA SER A 573 -0.92 6.15 9.77
C SER A 573 -1.19 4.81 10.46
N GLN A 574 -2.41 4.64 10.97
CA GLN A 574 -2.81 3.33 11.51
C GLN A 574 -2.77 2.22 10.44
N ASP A 575 -2.96 2.57 9.16
CA ASP A 575 -2.80 1.64 8.05
C ASP A 575 -1.34 1.26 7.79
N ASP A 576 -0.40 2.19 7.94
CA ASP A 576 1.04 1.90 7.86
C ASP A 576 1.45 0.88 8.92
N VAL A 577 0.92 1.04 10.15
CA VAL A 577 1.15 0.06 11.23
C VAL A 577 0.61 -1.31 10.86
N ARG A 578 -0.63 -1.39 10.36
CA ARG A 578 -1.25 -2.65 9.89
C ARG A 578 -0.46 -3.29 8.74
N GLY A 579 0.04 -2.49 7.81
CA GLY A 579 0.79 -2.91 6.63
C GLY A 579 2.23 -3.35 6.92
N SER A 580 2.80 -2.94 8.05
CA SER A 580 4.19 -3.27 8.42
C SER A 580 4.47 -4.77 8.60
N GLY A 581 3.44 -5.59 8.82
CA GLY A 581 3.57 -7.02 9.12
C GLY A 581 4.18 -7.33 10.49
N MET A 582 4.45 -6.31 11.32
CA MET A 582 4.98 -6.40 12.68
C MET A 582 3.94 -5.92 13.71
N THR A 583 4.12 -6.31 14.97
CA THR A 583 3.21 -5.91 16.05
C THR A 583 3.73 -4.65 16.75
N PHE A 584 3.05 -3.53 16.52
CA PHE A 584 3.28 -2.25 17.21
C PHE A 584 2.00 -1.74 17.87
N LEU A 585 2.14 -0.77 18.77
CA LEU A 585 1.01 -0.06 19.37
C LEU A 585 0.95 1.36 18.81
N PHE A 586 -0.28 1.84 18.63
CA PHE A 586 -0.61 3.18 18.16
C PHE A 586 -1.28 3.93 19.33
N PRO A 587 -0.52 4.68 20.16
CA PRO A 587 -1.04 5.23 21.42
C PRO A 587 -2.16 6.25 21.28
N GLY A 588 -2.32 6.88 20.11
CA GLY A 588 -3.44 7.77 19.83
C GLY A 588 -3.26 8.57 18.55
N VAL A 589 -4.35 9.18 18.07
CA VAL A 589 -4.34 10.03 16.87
C VAL A 589 -3.87 11.44 17.24
N SER A 590 -2.77 11.92 16.67
CA SER A 590 -2.34 13.33 16.79
C SER A 590 -2.94 14.20 15.70
N VAL A 591 -3.07 13.68 14.48
CA VAL A 591 -3.61 14.41 13.31
C VAL A 591 -4.71 13.59 12.64
N GLN A 592 -5.85 14.21 12.38
CA GLN A 592 -6.83 13.65 11.46
C GLN A 592 -6.49 14.14 10.05
N ASP A 593 -5.74 13.32 9.32
CA ASP A 593 -5.40 13.57 7.92
C ASP A 593 -6.34 12.78 7.00
N GLY A 594 -6.17 12.97 5.69
CA GLY A 594 -6.94 12.32 4.65
C GLY A 594 -6.96 13.16 3.40
N VAL A 595 -7.64 12.65 2.38
CA VAL A 595 -7.77 13.34 1.10
C VAL A 595 -8.57 14.62 1.32
N ALA A 596 -8.04 15.73 0.86
CA ALA A 596 -8.63 17.06 0.93
C ALA A 596 -8.44 17.81 -0.39
N MET A 597 -8.94 19.04 -0.42
CA MET A 597 -8.94 19.89 -1.60
C MET A 597 -8.33 21.25 -1.28
N MET A 598 -7.44 21.71 -2.15
CA MET A 598 -6.94 23.07 -2.11
C MET A 598 -7.47 23.88 -3.31
N VAL A 599 -7.96 25.09 -3.03
CA VAL A 599 -8.55 26.00 -4.02
C VAL A 599 -7.91 27.38 -3.93
N PRO A 600 -7.90 28.18 -5.01
CA PRO A 600 -7.50 29.58 -4.93
C PRO A 600 -8.48 30.35 -4.04
N ARG A 601 -7.99 31.22 -3.14
CA ARG A 601 -8.87 32.00 -2.26
C ARG A 601 -9.82 32.91 -3.01
N ASN A 602 -9.39 33.44 -4.15
CA ASN A 602 -10.20 34.31 -5.00
C ASN A 602 -11.40 33.60 -5.65
N LEU A 603 -11.44 32.26 -5.66
CA LEU A 603 -12.60 31.48 -6.07
C LEU A 603 -13.80 31.67 -5.12
N GLY A 604 -13.55 32.18 -3.91
CA GLY A 604 -14.60 32.49 -2.93
C GLY A 604 -15.23 31.26 -2.28
N VAL A 605 -14.68 30.07 -2.53
CA VAL A 605 -15.16 28.80 -1.98
C VAL A 605 -14.59 28.55 -0.58
N SER A 606 -15.42 28.01 0.31
CA SER A 606 -15.08 27.72 1.70
C SER A 606 -15.47 26.31 2.15
N SER A 607 -16.10 25.53 1.29
CA SER A 607 -16.56 24.16 1.56
C SER A 607 -16.49 23.35 0.27
N VAL A 608 -16.16 22.07 0.40
CA VAL A 608 -16.20 21.14 -0.74
C VAL A 608 -17.58 21.13 -1.40
N LYS A 609 -18.66 21.34 -0.64
CA LYS A 609 -20.05 21.35 -1.15
C LYS A 609 -20.34 22.45 -2.18
N HIS A 610 -19.47 23.46 -2.30
CA HIS A 610 -19.62 24.52 -3.31
C HIS A 610 -18.91 24.21 -4.63
N LEU A 611 -18.32 23.02 -4.78
CA LEU A 611 -17.51 22.62 -5.93
C LEU A 611 -18.26 21.75 -6.95
N ASP A 612 -19.60 21.79 -6.96
CA ASP A 612 -20.37 21.07 -7.97
C ASP A 612 -20.05 21.60 -9.38
N GLY A 613 -19.58 20.70 -10.25
CA GLY A 613 -19.10 20.98 -11.60
C GLY A 613 -17.68 21.54 -11.69
N ALA A 614 -16.93 21.61 -10.59
CA ALA A 614 -15.56 22.14 -10.61
C ALA A 614 -14.58 21.21 -11.37
N THR A 615 -13.55 21.80 -11.96
CA THR A 615 -12.43 21.04 -12.55
C THR A 615 -11.42 20.66 -11.47
N VAL A 616 -11.04 19.38 -11.41
CA VAL A 616 -10.15 18.86 -10.35
C VAL A 616 -8.89 18.25 -10.96
N CYS A 617 -7.72 18.84 -10.66
CA CYS A 617 -6.45 18.22 -10.97
C CYS A 617 -6.23 17.01 -10.07
N LEU A 618 -6.10 15.84 -10.70
CA LEU A 618 -5.90 14.58 -10.00
C LEU A 618 -4.99 13.66 -10.80
N ARG A 619 -4.49 12.63 -10.11
CA ARG A 619 -3.84 11.50 -10.76
C ARG A 619 -4.82 10.34 -10.87
N PRO A 620 -5.00 9.76 -12.07
CA PRO A 620 -5.87 8.62 -12.23
C PRO A 620 -5.33 7.41 -11.46
N ASP A 621 -6.22 6.50 -11.09
CA ASP A 621 -5.97 5.23 -10.41
C ASP A 621 -5.34 5.40 -9.00
N THR A 622 -5.68 6.50 -8.30
CA THR A 622 -5.19 6.77 -6.94
C THR A 622 -6.29 6.72 -5.88
N GLN A 623 -5.93 6.42 -4.62
CA GLN A 623 -6.88 6.47 -3.50
C GLN A 623 -7.50 7.87 -3.30
N ALA A 624 -6.78 8.92 -3.72
CA ALA A 624 -7.29 10.29 -3.67
C ALA A 624 -8.43 10.50 -4.68
N GLU A 625 -8.27 10.01 -5.91
CA GLU A 625 -9.34 10.03 -6.92
C GLU A 625 -10.57 9.23 -6.45
N LEU A 626 -10.36 8.05 -5.87
CA LEU A 626 -11.46 7.25 -5.32
C LEU A 626 -12.22 8.00 -4.22
N ALA A 627 -11.51 8.58 -3.25
CA ALA A 627 -12.12 9.34 -2.17
C ALA A 627 -12.91 10.56 -2.68
N LEU A 628 -12.39 11.25 -3.71
CA LEU A 628 -13.09 12.32 -4.41
C LEU A 628 -14.40 11.81 -5.04
N ALA A 629 -14.33 10.72 -5.80
CA ALA A 629 -15.47 10.15 -6.48
C ALA A 629 -16.57 9.72 -5.49
N ASP A 630 -16.19 9.04 -4.40
CA ASP A 630 -17.10 8.61 -3.35
C ASP A 630 -17.80 9.79 -2.67
N TYR A 631 -17.04 10.83 -2.29
CA TYR A 631 -17.61 12.01 -1.64
C TYR A 631 -18.58 12.75 -2.57
N PHE A 632 -18.20 12.98 -3.83
CA PHE A 632 -19.05 13.70 -4.78
C PHE A 632 -20.32 12.92 -5.11
N SER A 633 -20.20 11.61 -5.33
CA SER A 633 -21.34 10.71 -5.53
C SER A 633 -22.29 10.72 -4.34
N ALA A 634 -21.78 10.54 -3.11
CA ALA A 634 -22.58 10.53 -1.89
C ALA A 634 -23.32 11.85 -1.63
N ASN A 635 -22.81 12.96 -2.19
CA ASN A 635 -23.40 14.29 -2.04
C ASN A 635 -24.17 14.76 -3.30
N ASN A 636 -24.39 13.90 -4.30
CA ASN A 636 -25.02 14.24 -5.59
C ASN A 636 -24.35 15.44 -6.30
N MET A 637 -23.02 15.47 -6.26
CA MET A 637 -22.20 16.47 -6.94
C MET A 637 -21.46 15.85 -8.11
N PHE A 638 -21.15 16.67 -9.10
CA PHE A 638 -20.32 16.32 -10.26
C PHE A 638 -18.99 17.06 -10.21
N PHE A 639 -17.97 16.51 -10.85
CA PHE A 639 -16.70 17.20 -11.08
C PHE A 639 -16.17 16.82 -12.47
N GLU A 640 -15.34 17.68 -13.04
CA GLU A 640 -14.63 17.39 -14.29
C GLU A 640 -13.18 17.01 -13.96
N PRO A 641 -12.76 15.75 -14.19
CA PRO A 641 -11.40 15.33 -13.90
C PRO A 641 -10.40 15.95 -14.89
N VAL A 642 -9.32 16.53 -14.37
CA VAL A 642 -8.15 16.96 -15.13
C VAL A 642 -7.01 16.01 -14.80
N PRO A 643 -6.84 14.90 -15.56
CA PRO A 643 -5.84 13.88 -15.26
C PRO A 643 -4.42 14.40 -15.49
N THR A 644 -3.52 14.02 -14.60
CA THR A 644 -2.10 14.36 -14.63
C THR A 644 -1.25 13.14 -14.23
N ASP A 645 -0.01 13.06 -14.69
CA ASP A 645 0.85 11.88 -14.48
C ASP A 645 1.49 11.88 -13.09
N THR A 646 1.94 13.05 -12.62
CA THR A 646 2.58 13.22 -11.31
C THR A 646 1.85 14.26 -10.46
N PHE A 647 2.10 14.24 -9.15
CA PHE A 647 1.52 15.22 -8.24
C PHE A 647 2.06 16.62 -8.54
N ASP A 648 3.35 16.73 -8.91
CA ASP A 648 3.95 17.99 -9.34
C ASP A 648 3.27 18.54 -10.59
N ASP A 649 2.89 17.68 -11.55
CA ASP A 649 2.09 18.10 -12.71
C ASP A 649 0.71 18.62 -12.28
N SER A 650 0.05 17.96 -11.32
CA SER A 650 -1.21 18.44 -10.74
C SER A 650 -1.05 19.83 -10.11
N LEU A 651 0.01 20.02 -9.32
CA LEU A 651 0.32 21.30 -8.68
C LEU A 651 0.61 22.40 -9.71
N GLN A 652 1.47 22.15 -10.70
CA GLN A 652 1.77 23.13 -11.75
C GLN A 652 0.53 23.47 -12.58
N LYS A 653 -0.32 22.48 -12.86
CA LYS A 653 -1.60 22.69 -13.55
C LYS A 653 -2.57 23.54 -12.72
N TYR A 654 -2.66 23.29 -11.42
CA TYR A 654 -3.43 24.11 -10.47
C TYR A 654 -2.90 25.55 -10.38
N LEU A 655 -1.59 25.74 -10.19
CA LEU A 655 -0.96 27.06 -10.09
C LEU A 655 -1.11 27.88 -11.38
N SER A 656 -1.16 27.22 -12.54
CA SER A 656 -1.44 27.85 -13.83
C SER A 656 -2.92 28.05 -14.14
N LEU A 657 -3.81 27.79 -13.15
CA LEU A 657 -5.28 27.89 -13.28
C LEU A 657 -5.85 26.96 -14.36
N GLY A 658 -5.17 25.83 -14.62
CA GLY A 658 -5.65 24.77 -15.50
C GLY A 658 -6.69 23.84 -14.87
N CYS A 659 -6.96 24.01 -13.57
CA CYS A 659 -8.06 23.40 -12.83
C CYS A 659 -8.40 24.30 -11.62
N ASP A 660 -9.62 24.15 -11.10
CA ASP A 660 -10.12 24.91 -9.94
C ASP A 660 -9.60 24.36 -8.61
N VAL A 661 -9.31 23.05 -8.57
CA VAL A 661 -9.02 22.29 -7.35
C VAL A 661 -7.76 21.45 -7.53
N LEU A 662 -6.86 21.49 -6.53
CA LEU A 662 -5.80 20.51 -6.34
C LEU A 662 -6.23 19.46 -5.31
N LEU A 663 -6.18 18.19 -5.68
CA LEU A 663 -6.51 17.05 -4.83
C LEU A 663 -5.24 16.44 -4.20
N GLY A 664 -5.24 16.19 -2.90
CA GLY A 664 -4.12 15.57 -2.19
C GLY A 664 -4.44 15.28 -0.73
N ASN A 665 -3.53 14.65 0.01
CA ASN A 665 -3.73 14.58 1.46
C ASN A 665 -3.61 15.97 2.05
N ARG A 666 -4.45 16.30 3.02
CA ARG A 666 -4.47 17.62 3.66
C ARG A 666 -3.10 18.02 4.16
N SER A 667 -2.39 17.09 4.78
CA SER A 667 -1.08 17.36 5.34
C SER A 667 -0.04 17.66 4.26
N ASP A 668 -0.07 16.94 3.13
CA ASP A 668 0.79 17.20 1.98
C ASP A 668 0.47 18.57 1.36
N LEU A 669 -0.82 18.86 1.18
CA LEU A 669 -1.30 20.15 0.66
C LEU A 669 -0.86 21.31 1.55
N ALA A 670 -0.87 21.14 2.88
CA ALA A 670 -0.41 22.14 3.83
C ALA A 670 1.10 22.38 3.71
N SER A 671 1.90 21.31 3.61
CA SER A 671 3.34 21.41 3.38
C SER A 671 3.66 22.16 2.07
N ILE A 672 2.96 21.83 0.99
CA ILE A 672 3.12 22.48 -0.31
C ILE A 672 2.75 23.96 -0.23
N ARG A 673 1.58 24.27 0.32
CA ARG A 673 1.13 25.66 0.49
C ARG A 673 2.16 26.49 1.27
N ALA A 674 2.74 25.92 2.33
CA ALA A 674 3.76 26.58 3.12
C ALA A 674 5.05 26.90 2.33
N THR A 675 5.33 26.16 1.25
CA THR A 675 6.48 26.41 0.35
C THR A 675 6.17 27.34 -0.82
N GLU A 676 4.90 27.65 -1.07
CA GLU A 676 4.53 28.52 -2.19
C GLU A 676 4.97 29.96 -1.96
N THR A 677 5.16 30.70 -3.05
CA THR A 677 5.59 32.12 -2.96
C THR A 677 4.51 33.02 -2.36
N ARG A 678 3.25 32.61 -2.46
CA ARG A 678 2.08 33.31 -1.91
C ARG A 678 1.13 32.31 -1.22
N PRO A 679 1.51 31.77 -0.04
CA PRO A 679 0.72 30.75 0.67
C PRO A 679 -0.73 31.21 0.92
N ASP A 680 -0.91 32.49 1.23
CA ASP A 680 -2.21 33.12 1.50
C ASP A 680 -3.17 33.14 0.30
N ASP A 681 -2.68 32.98 -0.94
CA ASP A 681 -3.54 32.94 -2.12
C ASP A 681 -4.29 31.60 -2.25
N HIS A 682 -3.95 30.62 -1.41
CA HIS A 682 -4.52 29.28 -1.44
C HIS A 682 -5.29 28.98 -0.15
N ARG A 683 -6.33 28.14 -0.26
CA ARG A 683 -7.11 27.66 0.87
C ARG A 683 -7.30 26.17 0.76
N ILE A 684 -6.95 25.45 1.82
CA ILE A 684 -7.34 24.06 1.99
C ILE A 684 -8.74 24.03 2.58
N LEU A 685 -9.65 23.26 1.98
CA LEU A 685 -11.03 23.16 2.42
C LEU A 685 -11.14 22.29 3.68
N PRO A 686 -12.09 22.59 4.58
CA PRO A 686 -12.16 21.98 5.89
C PRO A 686 -12.66 20.53 5.87
N GLU A 687 -13.36 20.10 4.83
CA GLU A 687 -13.84 18.71 4.71
C GLU A 687 -12.72 17.75 4.29
N LEU A 688 -12.75 16.53 4.83
CA LEU A 688 -11.97 15.41 4.35
C LEU A 688 -12.85 14.50 3.50
N LEU A 689 -12.30 13.98 2.40
CA LEU A 689 -12.92 12.99 1.54
C LEU A 689 -12.60 11.56 2.00
N SER A 690 -11.55 11.39 2.81
CA SER A 690 -11.17 10.12 3.41
C SER A 690 -10.58 10.31 4.81
N SER A 691 -10.44 9.24 5.59
CA SER A 691 -9.84 9.28 6.93
C SER A 691 -8.51 8.55 6.98
N ARG A 692 -7.44 9.29 7.27
CA ARG A 692 -6.07 8.81 7.48
C ARG A 692 -5.56 9.29 8.85
N PRO A 693 -5.88 8.59 9.95
CA PRO A 693 -5.45 8.99 11.29
C PRO A 693 -3.93 8.80 11.43
N LEU A 694 -3.22 9.86 11.81
CA LEU A 694 -1.77 9.87 12.06
C LEU A 694 -1.49 9.98 13.55
N GLY A 695 -0.42 9.36 14.01
CA GLY A 695 -0.07 9.35 15.43
C GLY A 695 1.27 8.68 15.72
N PRO A 696 1.76 8.82 16.97
CA PRO A 696 2.98 8.16 17.38
C PRO A 696 2.84 6.64 17.34
N VAL A 697 3.97 5.93 17.24
CA VAL A 697 4.00 4.47 17.24
C VAL A 697 5.09 3.99 18.19
N VAL A 698 4.77 2.95 18.98
CA VAL A 698 5.71 2.33 19.93
C VAL A 698 5.70 0.81 19.80
N ARG A 699 6.71 0.15 20.37
CA ARG A 699 6.76 -1.32 20.40
C ARG A 699 5.60 -1.90 21.20
N ALA A 700 5.10 -3.06 20.77
CA ALA A 700 3.98 -3.72 21.43
C ALA A 700 4.33 -4.49 22.70
N ASP A 701 5.61 -4.74 22.94
CA ASP A 701 6.11 -5.42 24.13
C ASP A 701 6.19 -4.53 25.37
N ASP A 702 6.00 -3.21 25.22
CA ASP A 702 6.01 -2.24 26.31
C ASP A 702 4.72 -1.42 26.38
N ARG A 703 3.70 -2.02 26.98
CA ARG A 703 2.39 -1.36 27.13
C ARG A 703 2.44 -0.13 28.03
N ASN A 704 3.28 -0.12 29.07
CA ASN A 704 3.44 1.03 29.96
C ASN A 704 3.98 2.24 29.18
N TRP A 705 4.96 2.01 28.29
CA TRP A 705 5.45 3.07 27.41
C TRP A 705 4.39 3.59 26.45
N ALA A 706 3.55 2.71 25.90
CA ALA A 706 2.41 3.12 25.08
C ALA A 706 1.42 4.00 25.88
N ASP A 707 1.10 3.60 27.11
CA ASP A 707 0.18 4.36 27.97
C ASP A 707 0.78 5.74 28.33
N ILE A 708 2.10 5.84 28.56
CA ILE A 708 2.81 7.12 28.77
C ILE A 708 2.71 8.02 27.54
N VAL A 709 3.08 7.52 26.36
CA VAL A 709 3.06 8.30 25.12
C VAL A 709 1.63 8.75 24.78
N GLY A 710 0.64 7.87 24.93
CA GLY A 710 -0.77 8.19 24.77
C GLY A 710 -1.24 9.25 25.77
N GLY A 711 -0.88 9.10 27.05
CA GLY A 711 -1.21 10.05 28.10
C GLY A 711 -0.61 11.46 27.88
N VAL A 712 0.60 11.55 27.33
CA VAL A 712 1.22 12.82 26.95
C VAL A 712 0.45 13.49 25.80
N LEU A 713 0.07 12.72 24.78
CA LEU A 713 -0.75 13.23 23.68
C LEU A 713 -2.13 13.70 24.17
N ASP A 714 -2.77 12.93 25.04
CA ASP A 714 -4.06 13.29 25.63
C ASP A 714 -3.96 14.51 26.55
N ALA A 715 -2.84 14.71 27.24
CA ALA A 715 -2.54 15.93 27.99
C ALA A 715 -2.50 17.16 27.09
N ALA A 716 -1.82 17.07 25.94
CA ALA A 716 -1.77 18.16 24.97
C ALA A 716 -3.16 18.49 24.37
N LYS A 717 -3.97 17.46 24.08
CA LYS A 717 -5.37 17.62 23.63
C LYS A 717 -6.27 18.23 24.70
N LEU A 718 -6.12 17.78 25.95
CA LEU A 718 -6.91 18.27 27.06
C LEU A 718 -6.58 19.73 27.36
N ALA A 719 -5.30 20.11 27.29
CA ALA A 719 -4.88 21.50 27.44
C ALA A 719 -5.56 22.40 26.39
N ALA A 720 -5.67 21.94 25.13
CA ALA A 720 -6.39 22.68 24.09
C ALA A 720 -7.88 22.82 24.43
N LYS A 721 -8.57 21.74 24.84
CA LYS A 721 -9.98 21.78 25.28
C LYS A 721 -10.23 22.72 26.46
N LEU A 722 -9.24 22.90 27.33
CA LEU A 722 -9.30 23.79 28.47
C LEU A 722 -8.84 25.22 28.15
N ASN A 723 -8.45 25.50 26.89
CA ASN A 723 -7.82 26.74 26.45
C ASN A 723 -6.58 27.10 27.28
N LEU A 724 -5.84 26.10 27.76
CA LEU A 724 -4.59 26.31 28.48
C LEU A 724 -3.44 26.43 27.47
N SER A 725 -2.90 27.63 27.32
CA SER A 725 -1.79 27.91 26.40
C SER A 725 -0.41 27.91 27.08
N GLN A 726 0.64 27.87 26.27
CA GLN A 726 2.01 28.07 26.77
C GLN A 726 2.16 29.46 27.41
N ASP A 727 1.50 30.48 26.86
CA ASP A 727 1.58 31.86 27.33
C ASP A 727 0.86 32.07 28.66
N ASP A 728 -0.29 31.43 28.89
CA ASP A 728 -0.99 31.48 30.20
C ASP A 728 -0.08 31.03 31.34
N LEU A 729 0.71 29.99 31.10
CA LEU A 729 1.68 29.46 32.07
C LEU A 729 2.91 30.35 32.22
N ARG A 730 3.29 31.13 31.19
CA ARG A 730 4.39 32.11 31.25
C ARG A 730 4.02 33.35 32.05
N PHE A 731 2.76 33.80 31.99
CA PHE A 731 2.29 35.01 32.66
C PHE A 731 1.69 34.77 34.05
N GLY A 732 1.84 33.56 34.60
CA GLY A 732 1.43 33.24 35.97
C GLY A 732 -0.08 33.22 36.15
N ALA A 733 -0.85 33.01 35.08
CA ALA A 733 -2.27 32.73 35.22
C ALA A 733 -2.41 31.48 36.11
N PRO A 734 -3.18 31.54 37.21
CA PRO A 734 -3.35 30.36 38.03
C PRO A 734 -4.07 29.31 37.17
N ALA A 735 -3.50 28.10 37.06
CA ALA A 735 -4.11 26.93 36.43
C ALA A 735 -5.35 26.47 37.24
N SER A 736 -6.25 27.40 37.50
CA SER A 736 -7.39 27.29 38.41
C SER A 736 -8.41 26.39 37.75
N GLY A 737 -8.35 25.10 38.08
CA GLY A 737 -9.26 24.08 37.53
C GLY A 737 -8.55 22.92 36.82
N VAL A 738 -7.24 23.00 36.59
CA VAL A 738 -6.46 21.84 36.14
C VAL A 738 -5.89 21.16 37.38
N HIS A 739 -6.56 20.11 37.84
CA HIS A 739 -5.98 19.26 38.88
C HIS A 739 -4.68 18.64 38.31
N PRO A 740 -3.54 18.67 39.03
CA PRO A 740 -2.29 18.08 38.54
C PRO A 740 -2.50 16.62 38.07
N ASP A 741 -3.27 15.86 38.84
CA ASP A 741 -3.59 14.46 38.54
C ASP A 741 -4.79 14.23 37.58
N LEU A 742 -5.19 15.23 36.77
CA LEU A 742 -6.41 15.13 35.92
C LEU A 742 -6.39 13.96 34.93
N LEU A 743 -5.20 13.43 34.61
CA LEU A 743 -4.99 12.27 33.73
C LEU A 743 -4.40 11.05 34.46
N GLY A 744 -4.26 11.08 35.79
CA GLY A 744 -3.69 9.96 36.55
C GLY A 744 -2.18 9.83 36.37
N GLY A 745 -1.40 10.90 36.59
CA GLY A 745 0.06 10.92 36.38
C GLY A 745 0.77 9.79 37.13
N THR A 746 0.37 9.55 38.38
CA THR A 746 0.86 8.44 39.19
C THR A 746 0.56 7.06 38.57
N ASN A 747 -0.57 6.88 37.88
CA ASN A 747 -0.90 5.61 37.19
C ASN A 747 -0.07 5.40 35.92
N LEU A 748 0.45 6.48 35.33
CA LEU A 748 1.33 6.47 34.17
C LEU A 748 2.82 6.45 34.55
N ASN A 749 3.15 6.31 35.84
CA ASN A 749 4.52 6.48 36.34
C ASN A 749 5.16 7.82 35.94
N LEU A 750 4.35 8.88 35.83
CA LEU A 750 4.78 10.24 35.54
C LEU A 750 4.56 11.14 36.77
N PRO A 751 5.32 12.24 36.92
CA PRO A 751 5.04 13.24 37.94
C PRO A 751 3.63 13.83 37.78
N ASP A 752 2.95 14.14 38.87
CA ASP A 752 1.61 14.73 38.84
C ASP A 752 1.56 16.08 38.09
N ASP A 753 2.69 16.75 37.88
CA ASP A 753 2.76 18.00 37.12
C ASP A 753 3.12 17.82 35.64
N PHE A 754 3.17 16.58 35.11
CA PHE A 754 3.65 16.32 33.74
C PHE A 754 2.85 17.07 32.65
N LEU A 755 1.54 17.23 32.81
CA LEU A 755 0.72 18.03 31.90
C LEU A 755 1.23 19.47 31.81
N LEU A 756 1.56 20.08 32.96
CA LEU A 756 2.12 21.43 32.99
C LEU A 756 3.52 21.47 32.37
N ARG A 757 4.32 20.42 32.50
CA ARG A 757 5.62 20.31 31.81
C ARG A 757 5.46 20.30 30.30
N VAL A 758 4.52 19.48 29.79
CA VAL A 758 4.19 19.40 28.36
C VAL A 758 3.76 20.77 27.82
N VAL A 759 2.77 21.40 28.44
CA VAL A 759 2.24 22.69 27.94
C VAL A 759 3.28 23.81 28.05
N ARG A 760 4.09 23.86 29.12
CA ARG A 760 5.20 24.82 29.22
C ARG A 760 6.25 24.61 28.14
N ALA A 761 6.53 23.36 27.79
CA ALA A 761 7.56 23.01 26.81
C ALA A 761 7.14 23.35 25.38
N VAL A 762 5.98 22.85 24.95
CA VAL A 762 5.58 22.87 23.52
C VAL A 762 4.21 23.50 23.24
N GLY A 763 3.48 23.89 24.29
CA GLY A 763 2.10 24.34 24.21
C GLY A 763 1.09 23.19 24.25
N ASN A 764 -0.18 23.53 24.06
CA ASN A 764 -1.22 22.56 23.79
C ASN A 764 -1.18 22.07 22.33
N LEU A 765 -1.99 21.07 21.99
CA LEU A 765 -1.95 20.48 20.65
C LEU A 765 -2.33 21.48 19.55
N GLU A 766 -3.29 22.39 19.79
CA GLU A 766 -3.65 23.43 18.81
C GLU A 766 -2.50 24.41 18.53
N GLU A 767 -1.74 24.79 19.56
CA GLU A 767 -0.55 25.64 19.42
C GLU A 767 0.55 24.93 18.62
N MET A 768 0.77 23.64 18.89
CA MET A 768 1.71 22.81 18.12
C MET A 768 1.31 22.75 16.64
N PHE A 769 0.03 22.53 16.34
CA PHE A 769 -0.46 22.51 14.96
C PHE A 769 -0.30 23.86 14.26
N LYS A 770 -0.82 24.92 14.87
CA LYS A 770 -0.82 26.27 14.28
C LYS A 770 0.59 26.74 13.95
N ARG A 771 1.55 26.48 14.84
CA ARG A 771 2.95 26.88 14.62
C ARG A 771 3.62 26.15 13.46
N ASN A 772 3.20 24.91 13.18
CA ASN A 772 3.89 24.06 12.21
C ASN A 772 3.22 24.03 10.83
N PHE A 773 1.91 24.23 10.73
CA PHE A 773 1.17 24.18 9.45
C PHE A 773 0.63 25.53 8.97
N ASP A 774 0.67 26.57 9.80
CA ASP A 774 0.06 27.89 9.52
C ASP A 774 -1.42 27.77 9.07
N GLU A 775 -2.14 26.85 9.69
CA GLU A 775 -3.54 26.54 9.42
C GLU A 775 -4.39 26.67 10.69
N ASP A 776 -5.71 26.78 10.50
CA ASP A 776 -6.65 26.66 11.61
C ASP A 776 -6.62 25.23 12.15
N ALA A 777 -6.16 25.09 13.40
CA ALA A 777 -5.99 23.80 14.07
C ALA A 777 -7.31 23.01 14.18
N SER A 778 -8.47 23.69 14.18
CA SER A 778 -9.78 23.04 14.20
C SER A 778 -10.01 22.14 12.97
N VAL A 779 -9.38 22.46 11.84
CA VAL A 779 -9.47 21.66 10.61
C VAL A 779 -8.76 20.32 10.78
N PHE A 780 -7.63 20.28 11.48
CA PHE A 780 -6.78 19.08 11.65
C PHE A 780 -7.13 18.23 12.88
N LEU A 781 -7.82 18.83 13.86
CA LEU A 781 -8.09 18.24 15.18
C LEU A 781 -9.54 17.82 15.39
N SER A 782 -10.44 18.18 14.48
CA SER A 782 -11.84 17.75 14.55
C SER A 782 -11.93 16.23 14.32
N PRO A 783 -12.69 15.49 15.14
CA PRO A 783 -13.08 14.14 14.76
C PRO A 783 -13.96 14.27 13.52
N GLY A 784 -13.46 13.76 12.39
CA GLY A 784 -14.12 13.84 11.09
C GLY A 784 -15.56 13.34 11.11
#